data_AF-M2QSS0-F1
#
_entry.id   AF-M2QSS0-F1
#
_cell.length_a   1.000
_cell.length_b   1.000
_cell.length_c   1.000
_cell.angle_alpha   90.00
_cell.angle_beta   90.00
_cell.angle_gamma   90.00
#
_symmetry.space_group_name_H-M   'P 1'
#
loop_
_entity.id
_entity.type
_entity.pdbx_description
1 polymer ?
#
loop_
_entity_poly.entity_id
_entity_poly.type
_entity_poly.pdbx_seq_one_letter_code
_entity_poly.pdbx_strand_id
1 'polypeptide(L)'
;MSENLTQDDEVTDPSHERSFVQPDEFVVTVLGLPAMLSPEYIFSGVFGLTPLPRFWSIPGLAQTPTEPPAFDFYVPDNEGTVGAARPKFYSCDRLVSYGPRMCYLGINYSGRLEFSADGVVALRGPLYEKYKVSLSAAADGAFRANPELAQELAWDILSDTGEDDGTIGRVLRPANMEGAEAYRTAFDAAWRKRDTKLTPEDRLYPYVDEKEMDLVDEFDLVGVRVLPHVRIILERSGAFPDIKDYARSLLLQAPVSTKVQETPGYDRMKRGMVSLLPDATEDRISMRLFEHRYPQVVWDEATKTIIVREPDPCLDHAEGSRCMCWVGPYLHEAAEDYCNVRADASGSGEPSLRSMFRAFLQCMNGVADMRDVSSDHMDIHDAEVVLSHLQPTVDEDDDNELGYVTPEPRAAPVIEQSLQADGTPISTVSAVVGDEHEATPPVEAAEFVLGSGLEYPQASPHTPQAMSTDPAEDEHPGIDTEEHCVDEETLENLVPGVEGDPRQLPVGDLLLYCGGLIQFRVTKELQAAGQRIALLTEEQARLEDSLAEHVKAEEDLKATLDSRLAEFADFQRDLELKDGLLREKEALIAALKQSLRVQDERIKKLEATVRQQEGRLLEKKRKAMEAIEKLFGGPDEAQNTEDEEDQLEEERPPRKLLRTANGTSSQPGSPSTLLTPRRKVVNGVATPVRSSGSPRNLLSSVPASRQKPRHAISPAYTDQE
;
A
#
# COMPACT_ATOMS: atom_id res chain seq x y z
N MET A 1 -5.09 -59.38 -52.63
CA MET A 1 -5.54 -60.68 -52.12
C MET A 1 -6.71 -60.38 -51.21
N SER A 2 -7.90 -60.58 -51.75
CA SER A 2 -9.17 -60.32 -51.08
C SER A 2 -9.57 -61.62 -50.38
N GLU A 3 -9.58 -61.61 -49.06
CA GLU A 3 -10.18 -62.71 -48.30
C GLU A 3 -11.65 -62.36 -47.99
N ASN A 4 -12.47 -63.37 -48.19
CA ASN A 4 -13.92 -63.34 -48.23
C ASN A 4 -14.51 -62.91 -46.88
N LEU A 5 -15.21 -61.77 -46.91
CA LEU A 5 -16.29 -61.46 -45.98
C LEU A 5 -17.49 -62.33 -46.34
N THR A 6 -17.57 -63.51 -45.73
CA THR A 6 -18.81 -64.29 -45.63
C THR A 6 -18.89 -64.90 -44.24
N GLN A 7 -19.50 -64.17 -43.31
CA GLN A 7 -20.56 -64.68 -42.46
C GLN A 7 -21.12 -63.52 -41.63
N ASP A 8 -22.34 -63.12 -41.97
CA ASP A 8 -23.26 -62.52 -41.01
C ASP A 8 -23.55 -63.56 -39.92
N ASP A 9 -22.62 -63.71 -38.98
CA ASP A 9 -22.97 -64.27 -37.68
C ASP A 9 -23.56 -63.12 -36.88
N GLU A 10 -24.85 -63.24 -36.61
CA GLU A 10 -25.65 -62.41 -35.73
C GLU A 10 -24.91 -62.25 -34.38
N VAL A 11 -24.14 -61.16 -34.25
CA VAL A 11 -23.46 -60.78 -33.00
C VAL A 11 -24.53 -60.34 -32.00
N THR A 12 -25.17 -61.31 -31.37
CA THR A 12 -26.25 -61.13 -30.39
C THR A 12 -25.81 -61.45 -28.97
N ASP A 13 -24.56 -61.87 -28.78
CA ASP A 13 -24.00 -62.21 -27.47
C ASP A 13 -22.84 -61.24 -27.12
N PRO A 14 -22.90 -60.53 -25.97
CA PRO A 14 -21.83 -59.64 -25.49
C PRO A 14 -20.46 -60.31 -25.39
N SER A 15 -20.41 -61.64 -25.31
CA SER A 15 -19.17 -62.42 -25.29
C SER A 15 -18.39 -62.45 -26.61
N HIS A 16 -18.98 -61.95 -27.71
CA HIS A 16 -18.32 -61.82 -29.02
C HIS A 16 -17.65 -60.45 -29.25
N GLU A 17 -17.81 -59.50 -28.32
CA GLU A 17 -17.09 -58.23 -28.38
C GLU A 17 -15.60 -58.47 -28.11
N ARG A 18 -14.80 -58.46 -29.18
CA ARG A 18 -13.34 -58.38 -29.03
C ARG A 18 -13.02 -56.98 -28.51
N SER A 19 -12.52 -56.90 -27.28
CA SER A 19 -11.97 -55.67 -26.73
C SER A 19 -10.85 -55.17 -27.64
N PHE A 20 -11.06 -54.03 -28.28
CA PHE A 20 -10.01 -53.29 -29.01
C PHE A 20 -9.04 -52.57 -28.07
N VAL A 21 -9.31 -52.65 -26.77
CA VAL A 21 -8.66 -51.94 -25.69
C VAL A 21 -7.51 -52.79 -25.16
N GLN A 22 -6.29 -52.23 -25.14
CA GLN A 22 -5.12 -52.91 -24.57
C GLN A 22 -5.32 -53.14 -23.05
N PRO A 23 -4.59 -54.07 -22.41
CA PRO A 23 -4.76 -54.40 -20.98
C PRO A 23 -4.55 -53.23 -20.00
N ASP A 24 -3.91 -52.17 -20.47
CA ASP A 24 -3.60 -50.90 -19.80
C ASP A 24 -4.52 -49.74 -20.22
N GLU A 25 -5.39 -49.95 -21.20
CA GLU A 25 -6.40 -49.01 -21.62
C GLU A 25 -7.74 -49.34 -20.93
N PHE A 26 -8.56 -48.31 -20.69
CA PHE A 26 -9.90 -48.49 -20.16
C PHE A 26 -10.88 -47.62 -20.95
N VAL A 27 -11.98 -48.24 -21.39
CA VAL A 27 -13.04 -47.55 -22.14
C VAL A 27 -14.20 -47.26 -21.22
N VAL A 28 -14.57 -45.99 -21.13
CA VAL A 28 -15.75 -45.54 -20.41
C VAL A 28 -16.80 -45.12 -21.44
N THR A 29 -17.76 -46.01 -21.70
CA THR A 29 -18.89 -45.70 -22.58
C THR A 29 -19.99 -45.05 -21.75
N VAL A 30 -20.25 -43.76 -21.99
CA VAL A 30 -21.32 -43.02 -21.30
C VAL A 30 -22.52 -42.92 -22.22
N LEU A 31 -23.63 -43.55 -21.83
CA LEU A 31 -24.87 -43.57 -22.59
C LEU A 31 -25.88 -42.54 -22.04
N GLY A 32 -26.66 -41.93 -22.93
CA GLY A 32 -27.79 -41.07 -22.55
C GLY A 32 -27.45 -39.62 -22.21
N LEU A 33 -26.25 -39.16 -22.55
CA LEU A 33 -25.89 -37.74 -22.42
C LEU A 33 -26.27 -36.94 -23.69
N PRO A 34 -26.63 -35.66 -23.56
CA PRO A 34 -26.87 -34.79 -24.71
C PRO A 34 -25.65 -34.75 -25.64
N ALA A 35 -25.85 -34.92 -26.94
CA ALA A 35 -24.79 -34.93 -27.97
C ALA A 35 -23.96 -33.63 -28.05
N MET A 36 -24.42 -32.57 -27.37
CA MET A 36 -23.79 -31.26 -27.29
C MET A 36 -22.77 -31.11 -26.15
N LEU A 37 -22.67 -32.09 -25.24
CA LEU A 37 -21.65 -32.08 -24.19
C LEU A 37 -20.32 -32.64 -24.74
N SER A 38 -19.24 -31.89 -24.58
CA SER A 38 -17.92 -32.38 -24.97
C SER A 38 -17.42 -33.47 -24.00
N PRO A 39 -16.61 -34.44 -24.45
CA PRO A 39 -16.03 -35.44 -23.57
C PRO A 39 -15.33 -34.83 -22.33
N GLU A 40 -14.65 -33.69 -22.48
CA GLU A 40 -14.01 -32.97 -21.37
C GLU A 40 -15.02 -32.53 -20.31
N TYR A 41 -16.22 -32.12 -20.72
CA TYR A 41 -17.28 -31.74 -19.81
C TYR A 41 -17.87 -32.97 -19.09
N ILE A 42 -18.10 -34.05 -19.85
CA ILE A 42 -18.69 -35.31 -19.36
C ILE A 42 -17.79 -35.95 -18.29
N PHE A 43 -16.48 -35.86 -18.48
CA PHE A 43 -15.52 -36.52 -17.61
C PHE A 43 -14.71 -35.58 -16.71
N SER A 44 -15.09 -34.29 -16.64
CA SER A 44 -14.43 -33.28 -15.80
C SER A 44 -14.32 -33.70 -14.32
N GLY A 45 -15.22 -34.56 -13.84
CA GLY A 45 -15.22 -35.12 -12.49
C GLY A 45 -14.69 -36.54 -12.33
N VAL A 46 -14.27 -37.20 -13.42
CA VAL A 46 -13.87 -38.63 -13.43
C VAL A 46 -12.36 -38.81 -13.53
N PHE A 47 -11.66 -37.92 -14.25
CA PHE A 47 -10.22 -38.04 -14.46
C PHE A 47 -9.42 -37.11 -13.56
N GLY A 48 -8.43 -37.70 -12.87
CA GLY A 48 -7.38 -37.01 -12.16
C GLY A 48 -6.34 -36.40 -13.09
N LEU A 49 -5.49 -35.50 -12.58
CA LEU A 49 -4.27 -35.09 -13.27
C LEU A 49 -3.40 -36.35 -13.48
N THR A 50 -3.23 -36.77 -14.73
CA THR A 50 -2.18 -37.76 -15.04
C THR A 50 -0.85 -37.03 -14.88
N PRO A 51 0.14 -37.58 -14.16
CA PRO A 51 1.38 -36.87 -13.89
C PRO A 51 2.05 -36.47 -15.21
N LEU A 52 2.06 -35.15 -15.46
CA LEU A 52 2.68 -34.56 -16.63
C LEU A 52 4.20 -34.58 -16.46
N PRO A 53 4.97 -34.61 -17.56
CA PRO A 53 6.43 -34.73 -17.50
C PRO A 53 7.10 -33.59 -16.71
N ARG A 54 6.48 -32.42 -16.63
CA ARG A 54 6.94 -31.27 -15.84
C ARG A 54 5.91 -30.95 -14.76
N PHE A 55 6.12 -31.53 -13.59
CA PHE A 55 5.21 -31.47 -12.45
C PHE A 55 6.00 -31.30 -11.15
N TRP A 56 5.52 -30.44 -10.27
CA TRP A 56 6.12 -30.19 -8.96
C TRP A 56 5.04 -30.10 -7.90
N SER A 57 5.16 -30.89 -6.84
CA SER A 57 4.24 -30.85 -5.69
C SER A 57 4.87 -30.08 -4.54
N ILE A 58 4.17 -29.05 -4.07
CA ILE A 58 4.58 -28.20 -2.96
C ILE A 58 3.57 -28.38 -1.83
N PRO A 59 3.98 -28.93 -0.68
CA PRO A 59 3.11 -28.97 0.49
C PRO A 59 2.87 -27.53 0.95
N GLY A 60 1.61 -27.14 1.08
CA GLY A 60 1.26 -25.84 1.64
C GLY A 60 1.59 -25.78 3.13
N LEU A 61 1.65 -24.56 3.66
CA LEU A 61 1.85 -24.35 5.09
C LEU A 61 0.69 -24.97 5.88
N ALA A 62 1.00 -25.91 6.78
CA ALA A 62 0.03 -26.54 7.67
C ALA A 62 -0.57 -25.51 8.63
N GLN A 63 -1.69 -24.90 8.25
CA GLN A 63 -2.47 -24.05 9.15
C GLN A 63 -3.32 -24.87 10.13
N THR A 64 -3.55 -26.16 9.84
CA THR A 64 -4.33 -27.07 10.70
C THR A 64 -3.68 -28.45 10.82
N PRO A 65 -3.85 -29.17 11.93
CA PRO A 65 -3.13 -30.42 12.21
C PRO A 65 -3.52 -31.61 11.31
N THR A 66 -4.66 -31.53 10.62
CA THR A 66 -5.28 -32.73 10.02
C THR A 66 -4.90 -33.00 8.57
N GLU A 67 -4.41 -32.00 7.81
CA GLU A 67 -3.75 -32.13 6.49
C GLU A 67 -3.51 -30.71 5.93
N PRO A 68 -2.26 -30.31 5.59
CA PRO A 68 -2.02 -29.06 4.88
C PRO A 68 -2.62 -29.11 3.46
N PRO A 69 -3.16 -28.00 2.93
CA PRO A 69 -3.44 -27.94 1.49
C PRO A 69 -2.14 -28.16 0.72
N ALA A 70 -2.16 -28.87 -0.39
CA ALA A 70 -1.03 -29.00 -1.30
C ALA A 70 -1.33 -28.32 -2.63
N PHE A 71 -0.27 -27.83 -3.26
CA PHE A 71 -0.29 -27.23 -4.58
C PHE A 71 0.61 -28.04 -5.48
N ASP A 72 0.05 -28.56 -6.56
CA ASP A 72 0.87 -29.08 -7.63
C ASP A 72 0.88 -28.12 -8.80
N PHE A 73 2.07 -27.74 -9.23
CA PHE A 73 2.30 -26.92 -10.40
C PHE A 73 2.72 -27.80 -11.55
N TYR A 74 2.21 -27.51 -12.74
CA TYR A 74 2.59 -28.26 -13.94
C TYR A 74 2.60 -27.37 -15.17
N VAL A 75 3.43 -27.73 -16.14
CA VAL A 75 3.41 -27.12 -17.48
C VAL A 75 2.49 -27.96 -18.36
N PRO A 76 1.47 -27.38 -19.02
CA PRO A 76 0.61 -28.13 -19.93
C PRO A 76 1.45 -28.70 -21.09
N ASP A 77 1.18 -29.95 -21.46
CA ASP A 77 1.87 -30.58 -22.58
C ASP A 77 1.46 -29.89 -23.88
N ASN A 78 2.43 -29.22 -24.52
CA ASN A 78 2.23 -28.48 -25.77
C ASN A 78 2.64 -29.32 -26.99
N GLU A 79 3.08 -30.57 -26.79
CA GLU A 79 3.53 -31.43 -27.88
C GLU A 79 2.33 -31.97 -28.67
N GLY A 80 1.90 -31.23 -29.71
CA GLY A 80 1.20 -31.82 -30.86
C GLY A 80 -0.13 -31.20 -31.28
N THR A 81 -0.72 -30.29 -30.50
CA THR A 81 -1.98 -29.61 -30.88
C THR A 81 -1.74 -28.20 -31.36
N VAL A 82 -2.20 -27.90 -32.58
CA VAL A 82 -2.20 -26.56 -33.17
C VAL A 82 -3.10 -25.67 -32.30
N GLY A 83 -2.46 -24.88 -31.43
CA GLY A 83 -3.08 -24.09 -30.37
C GLY A 83 -2.61 -24.61 -29.00
N ALA A 84 -1.61 -23.94 -28.42
CA ALA A 84 -1.08 -24.27 -27.10
C ALA A 84 -2.24 -24.45 -26.11
N ALA A 85 -2.35 -25.65 -25.52
CA ALA A 85 -3.42 -25.95 -24.59
C ALA A 85 -3.28 -25.00 -23.41
N ARG A 86 -4.30 -24.16 -23.18
CA ARG A 86 -4.30 -23.25 -22.04
C ARG A 86 -4.13 -24.06 -20.75
N PRO A 87 -3.28 -23.62 -19.82
CA PRO A 87 -3.14 -24.27 -18.52
C PRO A 87 -4.49 -24.33 -17.82
N LYS A 88 -4.73 -25.44 -17.11
CA LYS A 88 -6.02 -25.72 -16.47
C LYS A 88 -5.90 -25.66 -14.96
N PHE A 89 -7.02 -25.42 -14.29
CA PHE A 89 -7.10 -25.48 -12.83
C PHE A 89 -7.80 -26.78 -12.41
N TYR A 90 -7.14 -27.52 -11.51
CA TYR A 90 -7.67 -28.72 -10.88
C TYR A 90 -7.89 -28.47 -9.39
N SER A 91 -8.97 -29.03 -8.83
CA SER A 91 -9.22 -29.05 -7.39
C SER A 91 -9.41 -30.48 -6.92
N CYS A 92 -8.52 -30.96 -6.04
CA CYS A 92 -8.45 -32.35 -5.61
C CYS A 92 -8.50 -33.32 -6.81
N ASP A 93 -7.61 -33.08 -7.78
CA ASP A 93 -7.49 -33.82 -9.04
C ASP A 93 -8.67 -33.65 -10.01
N ARG A 94 -9.72 -32.89 -9.67
CA ARG A 94 -10.87 -32.69 -10.56
C ARG A 94 -10.68 -31.44 -11.41
N LEU A 95 -10.87 -31.58 -12.73
CA LEU A 95 -10.82 -30.44 -13.63
C LEU A 95 -11.98 -29.48 -13.33
N VAL A 96 -11.65 -28.22 -13.05
CA VAL A 96 -12.65 -27.18 -12.86
C VAL A 96 -12.78 -26.39 -14.16
N SER A 97 -13.93 -26.53 -14.83
CA SER A 97 -14.21 -25.85 -16.11
C SER A 97 -14.15 -24.32 -16.00
N TYR A 98 -14.49 -23.78 -14.83
CA TYR A 98 -14.49 -22.34 -14.54
C TYR A 98 -13.77 -22.08 -13.21
N GLY A 99 -12.45 -22.25 -13.23
CA GLY A 99 -11.56 -21.96 -12.10
C GLY A 99 -10.93 -20.55 -12.16
N PRO A 100 -10.01 -20.25 -11.24
CA PRO A 100 -9.13 -19.09 -11.36
C PRO A 100 -8.40 -19.13 -12.69
N ARG A 101 -8.16 -17.96 -13.28
CA ARG A 101 -7.41 -17.90 -14.55
C ARG A 101 -5.95 -18.28 -14.31
N MET A 102 -5.45 -19.08 -15.25
CA MET A 102 -4.07 -19.54 -15.29
C MET A 102 -3.35 -18.83 -16.45
N CYS A 103 -2.09 -18.47 -16.27
CA CYS A 103 -1.29 -17.82 -17.30
C CYS A 103 -0.57 -18.87 -18.14
N TYR A 104 0.57 -19.35 -17.65
CA TYR A 104 1.43 -20.34 -18.29
C TYR A 104 1.47 -21.67 -17.52
N LEU A 105 1.43 -21.63 -16.19
CA LEU A 105 1.39 -22.81 -15.32
C LEU A 105 -0.05 -23.20 -14.97
N GLY A 106 -0.31 -24.51 -14.99
CA GLY A 106 -1.52 -25.08 -14.40
C GLY A 106 -1.31 -25.41 -12.93
N ILE A 107 -2.41 -25.43 -12.18
CA ILE A 107 -2.41 -25.68 -10.73
C ILE A 107 -3.40 -26.79 -10.39
N ASN A 108 -2.98 -27.76 -9.58
CA ASN A 108 -3.85 -28.69 -8.86
C ASN A 108 -3.83 -28.34 -7.36
N TYR A 109 -4.99 -27.95 -6.82
CA TYR A 109 -5.12 -27.55 -5.43
C TYR A 109 -5.92 -28.58 -4.64
N SER A 110 -5.30 -29.21 -3.63
CA SER A 110 -5.94 -30.24 -2.79
C SER A 110 -6.69 -29.68 -1.57
N GLY A 111 -6.72 -28.35 -1.40
CA GLY A 111 -7.45 -27.72 -0.31
C GLY A 111 -8.94 -27.48 -0.60
N ARG A 112 -9.63 -26.86 0.36
CA ARG A 112 -11.07 -26.58 0.24
C ARG A 112 -11.34 -25.29 -0.53
N LEU A 113 -12.28 -25.34 -1.46
CA LEU A 113 -12.88 -24.20 -2.16
C LEU A 113 -14.40 -24.26 -2.06
N GLU A 114 -15.04 -23.11 -2.25
CA GLU A 114 -16.49 -23.03 -2.41
C GLU A 114 -16.84 -23.16 -3.89
N PHE A 115 -17.86 -23.95 -4.18
CA PHE A 115 -18.37 -24.17 -5.53
C PHE A 115 -19.83 -23.75 -5.59
N SER A 116 -20.21 -23.09 -6.67
CA SER A 116 -21.62 -22.92 -7.04
C SER A 116 -22.25 -24.27 -7.43
N ALA A 117 -23.58 -24.30 -7.52
CA ALA A 117 -24.30 -25.51 -7.95
C ALA A 117 -23.87 -26.02 -9.34
N ASP A 118 -23.39 -25.11 -10.20
CA ASP A 118 -22.93 -25.41 -11.56
C ASP A 118 -21.46 -25.88 -11.60
N GLY A 119 -20.82 -26.07 -10.44
CA GLY A 119 -19.42 -26.50 -10.34
C GLY A 119 -18.39 -25.40 -10.60
N VAL A 120 -18.81 -24.13 -10.71
CA VAL A 120 -17.92 -22.96 -10.83
C VAL A 120 -17.34 -22.63 -9.45
N VAL A 121 -16.03 -22.43 -9.37
CA VAL A 121 -15.36 -22.00 -8.14
C VAL A 121 -15.79 -20.57 -7.80
N ALA A 122 -16.20 -20.34 -6.56
CA ALA A 122 -16.45 -19.00 -6.07
C ALA A 122 -15.11 -18.24 -5.92
N LEU A 123 -14.85 -17.28 -6.81
CA LEU A 123 -13.65 -16.44 -6.80
C LEU A 123 -13.70 -15.30 -5.77
N ARG A 124 -14.60 -15.41 -4.78
CA ARG A 124 -14.80 -14.47 -3.67
C ARG A 124 -15.17 -15.27 -2.43
N GLY A 125 -14.85 -14.71 -1.26
CA GLY A 125 -15.20 -15.32 0.03
C GLY A 125 -13.99 -15.90 0.77
N PRO A 126 -14.20 -16.36 2.01
CA PRO A 126 -13.13 -16.67 2.95
C PRO A 126 -12.28 -17.86 2.50
N LEU A 127 -12.87 -18.88 1.86
CA LEU A 127 -12.12 -20.03 1.37
C LEU A 127 -11.24 -19.68 0.15
N TYR A 128 -11.69 -18.78 -0.71
CA TYR A 128 -10.88 -18.31 -1.84
C TYR A 128 -9.74 -17.39 -1.38
N GLU A 129 -9.98 -16.50 -0.42
CA GLU A 129 -8.90 -15.71 0.20
C GLU A 129 -7.87 -16.61 0.89
N LYS A 130 -8.32 -17.69 1.56
CA LYS A 130 -7.41 -18.69 2.15
C LYS A 130 -6.59 -19.42 1.07
N TYR A 131 -7.21 -19.76 -0.06
CA TYR A 131 -6.50 -20.29 -1.23
C TYR A 131 -5.41 -19.33 -1.70
N LYS A 132 -5.72 -18.04 -1.88
CA LYS A 132 -4.74 -17.02 -2.30
C LYS A 132 -3.55 -16.94 -1.33
N VAL A 133 -3.81 -16.85 -0.02
CA VAL A 133 -2.74 -16.83 0.99
C VAL A 133 -1.88 -18.09 0.92
N SER A 134 -2.50 -19.27 0.74
CA SER A 134 -1.79 -20.54 0.68
C SER A 134 -0.99 -20.70 -0.62
N LEU A 135 -1.52 -20.21 -1.74
CA LEU A 135 -0.85 -20.18 -3.05
C LEU A 135 0.38 -19.26 -3.00
N SER A 136 0.24 -18.07 -2.42
CA SER A 136 1.36 -17.15 -2.20
C SER A 136 2.47 -17.81 -1.40
N ALA A 137 2.13 -18.50 -0.31
CA ALA A 137 3.11 -19.18 0.52
C ALA A 137 3.77 -20.36 -0.20
N ALA A 138 3.00 -21.14 -0.97
CA ALA A 138 3.52 -22.25 -1.75
C ALA A 138 4.45 -21.78 -2.87
N ALA A 139 4.08 -20.73 -3.61
CA ALA A 139 4.90 -20.12 -4.64
C ALA A 139 6.19 -19.50 -4.06
N ASP A 140 6.10 -18.77 -2.94
CA ASP A 140 7.29 -18.23 -2.26
C ASP A 140 8.22 -19.34 -1.75
N GLY A 141 7.66 -20.40 -1.17
CA GLY A 141 8.41 -21.60 -0.80
C GLY A 141 9.06 -22.28 -2.00
N ALA A 142 8.37 -22.34 -3.14
CA ALA A 142 8.89 -22.90 -4.38
C ALA A 142 10.06 -22.09 -4.94
N PHE A 143 9.98 -20.76 -4.95
CA PHE A 143 11.10 -19.88 -5.35
C PHE A 143 12.38 -20.21 -4.57
N ARG A 144 12.25 -20.49 -3.27
CA ARG A 144 13.39 -20.76 -2.37
C ARG A 144 13.92 -22.19 -2.47
N ALA A 145 13.04 -23.17 -2.68
CA ALA A 145 13.37 -24.58 -2.57
C ALA A 145 13.59 -25.30 -3.90
N ASN A 146 13.01 -24.82 -5.00
CA ASN A 146 12.97 -25.53 -6.29
C ASN A 146 13.36 -24.60 -7.44
N PRO A 147 14.63 -24.55 -7.87
CA PRO A 147 15.09 -23.58 -8.87
C PRO A 147 14.43 -23.75 -10.25
N GLU A 148 14.13 -24.99 -10.66
CA GLU A 148 13.44 -25.26 -11.93
C GLU A 148 12.01 -24.73 -11.93
N LEU A 149 11.25 -25.00 -10.87
CA LEU A 149 9.90 -24.46 -10.70
C LEU A 149 9.93 -22.94 -10.55
N ALA A 150 10.91 -22.40 -9.82
CA ALA A 150 11.08 -20.95 -9.64
C ALA A 150 11.20 -20.21 -10.99
N GLN A 151 11.98 -20.75 -11.93
CA GLN A 151 12.09 -20.18 -13.27
C GLN A 151 10.75 -20.19 -14.02
N GLU A 152 9.99 -21.28 -13.94
CA GLU A 152 8.68 -21.38 -14.61
C GLU A 152 7.62 -20.49 -13.91
N LEU A 153 7.70 -20.31 -12.59
CA LEU A 153 6.87 -19.36 -11.85
C LEU A 153 7.20 -17.92 -12.25
N ALA A 154 8.48 -17.56 -12.35
CA ALA A 154 8.88 -16.24 -12.83
C ALA A 154 8.38 -16.00 -14.26
N TRP A 155 8.45 -17.00 -15.13
CA TRP A 155 7.89 -16.94 -16.48
C TRP A 155 6.38 -16.72 -16.48
N ASP A 156 5.65 -17.45 -15.62
CA ASP A 156 4.20 -17.31 -15.45
C ASP A 156 3.83 -15.88 -15.02
N ILE A 157 4.52 -15.34 -14.01
CA ILE A 157 4.33 -13.97 -13.51
C ILE A 157 4.62 -12.93 -14.60
N LEU A 158 5.68 -13.12 -15.39
CA LEU A 158 6.01 -12.20 -16.49
C LEU A 158 5.04 -12.28 -17.68
N SER A 159 4.30 -13.38 -17.79
CA SER A 159 3.26 -13.59 -18.80
C SER A 159 1.88 -13.07 -18.37
N ASP A 160 1.76 -12.64 -17.11
CA ASP A 160 0.53 -12.08 -16.55
C ASP A 160 0.23 -10.70 -17.16
N THR A 161 -1.03 -10.47 -17.54
CA THR A 161 -1.50 -9.16 -18.03
C THR A 161 -1.81 -8.20 -16.88
N GLY A 162 -1.98 -8.72 -15.66
CA GLY A 162 -2.34 -7.97 -14.46
C GLY A 162 -3.83 -7.70 -14.29
N GLU A 163 -4.69 -8.22 -15.18
CA GLU A 163 -6.15 -8.00 -15.14
C GLU A 163 -6.86 -8.90 -14.12
N ASP A 164 -6.28 -10.06 -13.78
CA ASP A 164 -6.97 -11.13 -13.08
C ASP A 164 -6.45 -11.35 -11.65
N ASP A 165 -7.27 -11.11 -10.62
CA ASP A 165 -6.88 -11.17 -9.19
C ASP A 165 -6.46 -12.58 -8.66
N GLY A 166 -6.61 -13.63 -9.47
CA GLY A 166 -6.34 -15.01 -9.09
C GLY A 166 -5.01 -15.60 -9.58
N THR A 167 -4.26 -14.86 -10.38
CA THR A 167 -2.98 -15.31 -10.96
C THR A 167 -1.86 -15.31 -9.92
N ILE A 168 -0.80 -16.07 -10.18
CA ILE A 168 0.35 -16.14 -9.27
C ILE A 168 1.00 -14.75 -9.12
N GLY A 169 1.11 -13.98 -10.21
CA GLY A 169 1.66 -12.61 -10.19
C GLY A 169 0.87 -11.60 -9.36
N ARG A 170 -0.41 -11.86 -9.09
CA ARG A 170 -1.27 -10.97 -8.28
C ARG A 170 -1.38 -11.43 -6.84
N VAL A 171 -1.29 -12.74 -6.63
CA VAL A 171 -1.44 -13.37 -5.33
C VAL A 171 -0.13 -13.41 -4.55
N LEU A 172 1.00 -13.58 -5.23
CA LEU A 172 2.31 -13.74 -4.59
C LEU A 172 2.71 -12.49 -3.80
N ARG A 173 2.93 -12.69 -2.50
CA ARG A 173 3.42 -11.71 -1.54
C ARG A 173 4.59 -12.35 -0.78
N PRO A 174 5.84 -12.15 -1.23
CA PRO A 174 7.01 -12.68 -0.52
C PRO A 174 6.99 -12.21 0.93
N ALA A 175 7.19 -13.13 1.88
CA ALA A 175 7.01 -12.82 3.31
C ALA A 175 8.15 -11.97 3.88
N ASN A 176 9.35 -12.10 3.32
CA ASN A 176 10.58 -11.43 3.73
C ASN A 176 11.58 -11.41 2.56
N MET A 177 12.72 -10.73 2.76
CA MET A 177 13.82 -10.68 1.78
C MET A 177 14.70 -11.95 1.76
N GLU A 178 14.31 -12.98 2.51
CA GLU A 178 15.03 -14.26 2.55
C GLU A 178 14.74 -15.04 1.25
N GLY A 179 15.77 -15.28 0.44
CA GLY A 179 15.61 -15.85 -0.89
C GLY A 179 15.70 -14.85 -2.05
N ALA A 180 16.08 -13.59 -1.77
CA ALA A 180 16.32 -12.55 -2.79
C ALA A 180 17.14 -13.06 -4.01
N GLU A 181 18.21 -13.82 -3.77
CA GLU A 181 19.06 -14.37 -4.83
C GLU A 181 18.34 -15.45 -5.68
N ALA A 182 17.49 -16.27 -5.06
CA ALA A 182 16.71 -17.28 -5.77
C ALA A 182 15.66 -16.64 -6.68
N TYR A 183 14.97 -15.60 -6.19
CA TYR A 183 14.10 -14.77 -7.01
C TYR A 183 14.86 -14.09 -8.15
N ARG A 184 16.00 -13.44 -7.85
CA ARG A 184 16.83 -12.77 -8.86
C ARG A 184 17.22 -13.75 -9.98
N THR A 185 17.75 -14.90 -9.63
CA THR A 185 18.18 -15.94 -10.58
C THR A 185 17.02 -16.46 -11.42
N ALA A 186 15.85 -16.70 -10.81
CA ALA A 186 14.68 -17.18 -11.51
C ALA A 186 14.12 -16.16 -12.52
N PHE A 187 14.01 -14.90 -12.13
CA PHE A 187 13.55 -13.82 -13.03
C PHE A 187 14.57 -13.53 -14.15
N ASP A 188 15.86 -13.53 -13.82
CA ASP A 188 16.95 -13.43 -14.80
C ASP A 188 16.89 -14.52 -15.87
N ALA A 189 16.68 -15.77 -15.44
CA ALA A 189 16.54 -16.90 -16.34
C ALA A 189 15.25 -16.83 -17.17
N ALA A 190 14.16 -16.32 -16.59
CA ALA A 190 12.89 -16.11 -17.29
C ALA A 190 12.96 -14.98 -18.33
N TRP A 191 13.62 -13.86 -18.03
CA TRP A 191 13.82 -12.76 -18.98
C TRP A 191 14.68 -13.18 -20.16
N ARG A 192 15.80 -13.88 -19.93
CA ARG A 192 16.66 -14.39 -21.01
C ARG A 192 15.97 -15.46 -21.86
N LYS A 193 15.06 -16.25 -21.27
CA LYS A 193 14.21 -17.17 -22.02
C LYS A 193 13.21 -16.41 -22.92
N ARG A 194 12.81 -15.19 -22.53
CA ARG A 194 11.77 -14.40 -23.21
C ARG A 194 12.36 -13.55 -24.32
N ASP A 195 13.51 -12.95 -24.06
CA ASP A 195 14.29 -12.19 -25.01
C ASP A 195 15.67 -12.83 -25.19
N THR A 196 15.83 -13.53 -26.31
CA THR A 196 17.06 -14.23 -26.67
C THR A 196 18.21 -13.29 -27.04
N LYS A 197 17.98 -11.98 -27.13
CA LYS A 197 19.03 -10.99 -27.35
C LYS A 197 19.82 -10.69 -26.08
N LEU A 198 19.26 -10.97 -24.91
CA LEU A 198 19.91 -10.75 -23.61
C LEU A 198 20.98 -11.81 -23.40
N THR A 199 22.20 -11.36 -23.11
CA THR A 199 23.35 -12.22 -22.86
C THR A 199 23.45 -12.59 -21.37
N PRO A 200 24.16 -13.68 -21.03
CA PRO A 200 24.46 -14.03 -19.63
C PRO A 200 25.25 -12.94 -18.88
N GLU A 201 26.06 -12.16 -19.60
CA GLU A 201 26.90 -11.10 -19.06
C GLU A 201 26.11 -9.82 -18.73
N ASP A 202 24.95 -9.62 -19.35
CA ASP A 202 24.10 -8.45 -19.12
C ASP A 202 23.58 -8.42 -17.68
N ARG A 203 23.78 -7.29 -17.01
CA ARG A 203 23.28 -7.04 -15.66
C ARG A 203 21.88 -6.42 -15.77
N LEU A 204 20.88 -7.29 -15.73
CA LEU A 204 19.48 -6.91 -15.93
C LEU A 204 18.95 -6.12 -14.72
N TYR A 205 18.12 -5.10 -14.98
CA TYR A 205 17.40 -4.39 -13.92
C TYR A 205 15.94 -4.12 -14.32
N PRO A 206 14.95 -4.53 -13.52
CA PRO A 206 13.54 -4.29 -13.82
C PRO A 206 13.16 -2.84 -13.55
N TYR A 207 12.42 -2.21 -14.47
CA TYR A 207 11.89 -0.85 -14.31
C TYR A 207 10.43 -0.75 -14.76
N VAL A 208 9.70 0.21 -14.21
CA VAL A 208 8.27 0.45 -14.52
C VAL A 208 8.08 1.70 -15.36
N ASP A 209 8.77 2.79 -15.01
CA ASP A 209 8.63 4.11 -15.64
C ASP A 209 9.93 4.60 -16.30
N GLU A 210 9.83 5.58 -17.19
CA GLU A 210 10.99 6.11 -17.91
C GLU A 210 11.97 6.85 -16.99
N LYS A 211 11.51 7.31 -15.81
CA LYS A 211 12.38 7.99 -14.84
C LYS A 211 13.34 7.03 -14.14
N GLU A 212 12.90 5.81 -13.85
CA GLU A 212 13.79 4.75 -13.37
C GLU A 212 14.81 4.36 -14.44
N MET A 213 14.42 4.38 -15.73
CA MET A 213 15.29 4.00 -16.84
C MET A 213 16.53 4.91 -16.95
N ASP A 214 16.39 6.22 -16.75
CA ASP A 214 17.52 7.16 -16.74
C ASP A 214 18.59 6.76 -15.70
N LEU A 215 18.16 6.32 -14.52
CA LEU A 215 19.06 5.83 -13.47
C LEU A 215 19.65 4.47 -13.83
N VAL A 216 18.84 3.55 -14.37
CA VAL A 216 19.32 2.22 -14.80
C VAL A 216 20.44 2.35 -15.83
N ASP A 217 20.27 3.24 -16.81
CA ASP A 217 21.28 3.53 -17.83
C ASP A 217 22.54 4.15 -17.22
N GLU A 218 22.39 5.04 -16.22
CA GLU A 218 23.51 5.64 -15.49
C GLU A 218 24.40 4.61 -14.76
N PHE A 219 23.83 3.47 -14.34
CA PHE A 219 24.55 2.39 -13.66
C PHE A 219 25.11 1.31 -14.60
N ASP A 220 25.11 1.54 -15.91
CA ASP A 220 25.51 0.57 -16.94
C ASP A 220 24.75 -0.77 -16.81
N LEU A 221 23.46 -0.70 -16.45
CA LEU A 221 22.57 -1.85 -16.32
C LEU A 221 21.66 -1.95 -17.56
N VAL A 222 21.23 -3.16 -17.89
CA VAL A 222 20.29 -3.39 -18.99
C VAL A 222 18.87 -3.37 -18.44
N GLY A 223 18.13 -2.30 -18.74
CA GLY A 223 16.75 -2.13 -18.31
C GLY A 223 15.79 -3.15 -18.92
N VAL A 224 14.98 -3.78 -18.08
CA VAL A 224 13.87 -4.67 -18.49
C VAL A 224 12.54 -4.10 -18.01
N ARG A 225 11.69 -3.69 -18.95
CA ARG A 225 10.38 -3.12 -18.60
C ARG A 225 9.47 -4.20 -18.01
N VAL A 226 8.91 -3.94 -16.82
CA VAL A 226 7.99 -4.84 -16.13
C VAL A 226 6.68 -4.14 -15.74
N LEU A 227 5.64 -4.93 -15.49
CA LEU A 227 4.37 -4.41 -14.97
C LEU A 227 4.51 -4.02 -13.48
N PRO A 228 3.74 -3.03 -12.98
CA PRO A 228 3.86 -2.55 -11.60
C PRO A 228 3.72 -3.64 -10.52
N HIS A 229 2.84 -4.62 -10.73
CA HIS A 229 2.65 -5.71 -9.76
C HIS A 229 3.86 -6.65 -9.68
N VAL A 230 4.57 -6.86 -10.80
CA VAL A 230 5.81 -7.64 -10.84
C VAL A 230 6.90 -6.88 -10.09
N ARG A 231 7.00 -5.56 -10.28
CA ARG A 231 7.95 -4.70 -9.55
C ARG A 231 7.78 -4.84 -8.03
N ILE A 232 6.54 -4.79 -7.54
CA ILE A 232 6.21 -4.96 -6.11
C ILE A 232 6.69 -6.32 -5.57
N ILE A 233 6.58 -7.41 -6.34
CA ILE A 233 7.09 -8.74 -5.93
C ILE A 233 8.62 -8.71 -5.81
N LEU A 234 9.30 -8.14 -6.80
CA LEU A 234 10.77 -8.09 -6.85
C LEU A 234 11.37 -7.21 -5.74
N GLU A 235 10.70 -6.11 -5.39
CA GLU A 235 11.07 -5.25 -4.27
C GLU A 235 10.87 -5.95 -2.93
N ARG A 236 9.68 -6.55 -2.72
CA ARG A 236 9.35 -7.24 -1.44
C ARG A 236 10.23 -8.46 -1.18
N SER A 237 10.59 -9.19 -2.22
CA SER A 237 11.54 -10.32 -2.12
C SER A 237 12.98 -9.86 -1.90
N GLY A 238 13.30 -8.57 -2.06
CA GLY A 238 14.66 -8.04 -2.01
C GLY A 238 15.54 -8.43 -3.20
N ALA A 239 14.96 -9.09 -4.22
CA ALA A 239 15.68 -9.52 -5.42
C ALA A 239 16.21 -8.31 -6.20
N PHE A 240 15.33 -7.33 -6.40
CA PHE A 240 15.62 -6.04 -7.04
C PHE A 240 14.98 -4.94 -6.19
N PRO A 241 15.74 -4.25 -5.32
CA PRO A 241 15.20 -3.16 -4.50
C PRO A 241 14.75 -1.98 -5.37
N ASP A 242 14.30 -0.89 -4.74
CA ASP A 242 14.14 0.38 -5.45
C ASP A 242 15.48 0.79 -6.09
N ILE A 243 15.49 1.36 -7.30
CA ILE A 243 16.74 1.75 -7.98
C ILE A 243 17.52 2.81 -7.17
N LYS A 244 16.81 3.67 -6.44
CA LYS A 244 17.43 4.63 -5.53
C LYS A 244 18.07 3.91 -4.34
N ASP A 245 17.41 2.91 -3.78
CA ASP A 245 17.98 2.10 -2.70
C ASP A 245 19.22 1.32 -3.16
N TYR A 246 19.18 0.79 -4.40
CA TYR A 246 20.34 0.19 -5.04
C TYR A 246 21.49 1.20 -5.16
N ALA A 247 21.23 2.39 -5.72
CA ALA A 247 22.21 3.46 -5.86
C ALA A 247 22.81 3.90 -4.51
N ARG A 248 21.97 4.04 -3.47
CA ARG A 248 22.42 4.30 -2.09
C ARG A 248 23.37 3.22 -1.62
N SER A 249 23.01 1.94 -1.82
CA SER A 249 23.85 0.82 -1.40
C SER A 249 25.22 0.81 -2.09
N LEU A 250 25.27 1.22 -3.36
CA LEU A 250 26.53 1.37 -4.10
C LEU A 250 27.40 2.49 -3.54
N LEU A 251 26.83 3.67 -3.25
CA LEU A 251 27.58 4.78 -2.64
C LEU A 251 28.09 4.40 -1.24
N LEU A 252 27.30 3.68 -0.44
CA LEU A 252 27.72 3.20 0.87
C LEU A 252 28.93 2.24 0.80
N GLN A 253 28.98 1.42 -0.26
CA GLN A 253 30.04 0.45 -0.51
C GLN A 253 31.25 1.05 -1.23
N ALA A 254 31.12 2.27 -1.79
CA ALA A 254 32.16 2.92 -2.54
C ALA A 254 33.44 3.15 -1.70
N PRO A 255 34.64 3.02 -2.29
CA PRO A 255 35.89 3.20 -1.57
C PRO A 255 36.06 4.66 -1.10
N VAL A 256 36.74 4.85 0.03
CA VAL A 256 37.04 6.20 0.56
C VAL A 256 37.93 6.94 -0.44
N SER A 257 37.57 8.17 -0.79
CA SER A 257 38.37 8.98 -1.72
C SER A 257 39.71 9.33 -1.08
N THR A 258 40.78 9.21 -1.86
CA THR A 258 42.14 9.62 -1.44
C THR A 258 42.38 11.11 -1.63
N LYS A 259 41.53 11.78 -2.43
CA LYS A 259 41.64 13.20 -2.80
C LYS A 259 40.91 14.15 -1.85
N VAL A 260 40.42 13.64 -0.73
CA VAL A 260 39.66 14.40 0.28
C VAL A 260 40.34 15.73 0.66
N GLN A 261 41.66 15.71 0.84
CA GLN A 261 42.45 16.89 1.23
C GLN A 261 42.62 17.90 0.08
N GLU A 262 42.46 17.47 -1.15
CA GLU A 262 42.59 18.29 -2.35
C GLU A 262 41.25 18.93 -2.74
N THR A 263 40.12 18.35 -2.33
CA THR A 263 38.77 18.82 -2.66
C THR A 263 38.44 20.16 -1.98
N PRO A 264 38.34 21.27 -2.74
CA PRO A 264 38.07 22.58 -2.17
C PRO A 264 36.68 22.63 -1.52
N GLY A 265 36.63 23.16 -0.29
CA GLY A 265 35.36 23.34 0.44
C GLY A 265 34.91 22.14 1.28
N TYR A 266 35.62 21.01 1.26
CA TYR A 266 35.22 19.82 2.01
C TYR A 266 35.12 20.06 3.53
N ASP A 267 36.14 20.67 4.14
CA ASP A 267 36.13 21.01 5.58
C ASP A 267 35.04 22.03 5.96
N ARG A 268 34.63 22.87 5.01
CA ARG A 268 33.53 23.83 5.20
C ARG A 268 32.20 23.08 5.17
N MET A 269 32.00 22.23 4.18
CA MET A 269 30.85 21.35 4.06
C MET A 269 30.68 20.48 5.31
N LYS A 270 31.76 19.88 5.85
CA LYS A 270 31.70 19.12 7.11
C LYS A 270 31.12 19.93 8.26
N ARG A 271 31.63 21.14 8.48
CA ARG A 271 31.13 22.05 9.53
C ARG A 271 29.67 22.42 9.32
N GLY A 272 29.26 22.64 8.07
CA GLY A 272 27.86 22.85 7.70
C GLY A 272 26.97 21.68 8.08
N MET A 273 27.36 20.47 7.69
CA MET A 273 26.62 19.24 8.00
C MET A 273 26.51 19.02 9.50
N VAL A 274 27.57 19.21 10.28
CA VAL A 274 27.55 19.09 11.75
C VAL A 274 26.64 20.14 12.39
N SER A 275 26.60 21.37 11.86
CA SER A 275 25.65 22.38 12.36
C SER A 275 24.20 22.08 11.96
N LEU A 276 23.98 21.41 10.83
CA LEU A 276 22.66 21.16 10.26
C LEU A 276 22.02 19.90 10.85
N LEU A 277 22.83 18.87 11.09
CA LEU A 277 22.41 17.53 11.46
C LEU A 277 22.89 17.23 12.89
N PRO A 278 21.99 17.15 13.88
CA PRO A 278 22.37 17.10 15.30
C PRO A 278 23.13 15.84 15.71
N ASP A 279 22.99 14.74 14.95
CA ASP A 279 23.69 13.47 15.21
C ASP A 279 25.01 13.35 14.44
N ALA A 280 25.32 14.30 13.57
CA ALA A 280 26.52 14.29 12.75
C ALA A 280 27.71 14.84 13.53
N THR A 281 28.86 14.18 13.40
CA THR A 281 30.15 14.64 13.90
C THR A 281 31.17 14.67 12.76
N GLU A 282 32.19 15.53 12.83
CA GLU A 282 33.13 15.72 11.71
C GLU A 282 33.90 14.44 11.34
N ASP A 283 34.16 13.57 12.31
CA ASP A 283 34.78 12.25 12.16
C ASP A 283 33.86 11.23 11.48
N ARG A 284 32.55 11.49 11.47
CA ARG A 284 31.52 10.66 10.86
C ARG A 284 31.09 11.13 9.48
N ILE A 285 31.83 12.04 8.87
CA ILE A 285 31.61 12.47 7.48
C ILE A 285 32.75 11.92 6.63
N SER A 286 32.40 11.08 5.65
CA SER A 286 33.35 10.43 4.74
C SER A 286 33.04 10.76 3.29
N MET A 287 34.08 11.08 2.51
CA MET A 287 33.95 11.25 1.06
C MET A 287 34.34 9.95 0.35
N ARG A 288 33.57 9.52 -0.65
CA ARG A 288 33.78 8.28 -1.40
C ARG A 288 34.00 8.58 -2.88
N LEU A 289 34.80 7.73 -3.51
CA LEU A 289 34.97 7.70 -4.96
C LEU A 289 33.79 6.94 -5.55
N PHE A 290 32.82 7.68 -6.07
CA PHE A 290 31.59 7.13 -6.64
C PHE A 290 31.36 7.75 -8.02
N GLU A 291 31.35 6.89 -9.04
CA GLU A 291 31.43 7.28 -10.45
C GLU A 291 30.10 7.83 -10.99
N HIS A 292 28.98 7.44 -10.37
CA HIS A 292 27.64 7.85 -10.77
C HIS A 292 27.25 9.18 -10.10
N ARG A 293 26.40 9.97 -10.76
CA ARG A 293 25.92 11.29 -10.32
C ARG A 293 24.95 11.19 -9.15
N TYR A 294 24.09 10.18 -9.13
CA TYR A 294 23.09 9.98 -8.06
C TYR A 294 23.36 8.69 -7.25
N PRO A 295 23.20 8.72 -5.91
CA PRO A 295 23.01 9.90 -5.05
C PRO A 295 24.33 10.65 -4.78
N GLN A 296 24.27 11.93 -4.39
CA GLN A 296 25.47 12.66 -3.99
C GLN A 296 25.76 12.56 -2.50
N VAL A 297 24.71 12.45 -1.68
CA VAL A 297 24.83 12.32 -0.23
C VAL A 297 23.88 11.24 0.31
N VAL A 298 24.37 10.43 1.23
CA VAL A 298 23.61 9.40 1.93
C VAL A 298 23.93 9.40 3.42
N TRP A 299 22.88 9.36 4.26
CA TRP A 299 22.96 9.10 5.69
C TRP A 299 22.91 7.59 5.97
N ASP A 300 23.99 7.04 6.49
CA ASP A 300 24.05 5.67 7.00
C ASP A 300 23.58 5.64 8.46
N GLU A 301 22.35 5.19 8.67
CA GLU A 301 21.74 5.08 9.98
C GLU A 301 22.45 4.08 10.91
N ALA A 302 23.04 3.02 10.35
CA ALA A 302 23.68 1.96 11.14
C ALA A 302 25.00 2.44 11.74
N THR A 303 25.80 3.16 10.97
CA THR A 303 27.09 3.72 11.43
C THR A 303 26.97 5.15 11.94
N LYS A 304 25.83 5.79 11.73
CA LYS A 304 25.58 7.23 11.98
C LYS A 304 26.58 8.11 11.22
N THR A 305 26.92 7.71 10.00
CA THR A 305 27.88 8.44 9.15
C THR A 305 27.20 9.08 7.95
N ILE A 306 27.68 10.26 7.56
CA ILE A 306 27.30 10.90 6.30
C ILE A 306 28.34 10.50 5.26
N ILE A 307 27.85 9.90 4.18
CA ILE A 307 28.65 9.46 3.06
C ILE A 307 28.39 10.41 1.90
N VAL A 308 29.47 10.98 1.38
CA VAL A 308 29.43 12.06 0.39
C VAL A 308 30.21 11.64 -0.85
N ARG A 309 29.62 11.80 -2.03
CA ARG A 309 30.30 11.60 -3.31
C ARG A 309 31.34 12.70 -3.56
N GLU A 310 32.46 12.37 -4.22
CA GLU A 310 33.39 13.38 -4.74
C GLU A 310 32.69 14.31 -5.76
N PRO A 311 32.71 15.64 -5.57
CA PRO A 311 31.98 16.57 -6.43
C PRO A 311 32.58 16.64 -7.83
N ASP A 312 31.73 16.77 -8.84
CA ASP A 312 32.16 17.02 -10.21
C ASP A 312 32.85 18.40 -10.32
N PRO A 313 33.80 18.55 -11.27
CA PRO A 313 34.40 19.84 -11.55
C PRO A 313 33.32 20.86 -11.94
N CYS A 314 33.38 22.05 -11.32
CA CYS A 314 32.40 23.09 -11.58
C CYS A 314 32.53 23.60 -13.02
N LEU A 315 31.42 23.58 -13.78
CA LEU A 315 31.41 24.04 -15.17
C LEU A 315 31.48 25.58 -15.30
N ASP A 316 31.06 26.31 -14.27
CA ASP A 316 31.00 27.78 -14.27
C ASP A 316 32.34 28.43 -13.93
N HIS A 317 33.28 27.67 -13.37
CA HIS A 317 34.58 28.17 -12.92
C HIS A 317 35.71 27.39 -13.58
N ALA A 318 36.82 28.06 -13.87
CA ALA A 318 37.95 27.46 -14.58
C ALA A 318 38.46 26.18 -13.87
N GLU A 319 38.90 25.20 -14.66
CA GLU A 319 39.50 23.96 -14.15
C GLU A 319 40.73 24.31 -13.27
N GLY A 320 40.76 23.79 -12.04
CA GLY A 320 41.76 24.15 -11.02
C GLY A 320 41.40 25.34 -10.13
N SER A 321 40.30 26.05 -10.39
CA SER A 321 39.76 27.01 -9.43
C SER A 321 39.27 26.30 -8.17
N ARG A 322 39.52 26.89 -6.99
CA ARG A 322 39.03 26.39 -5.68
C ARG A 322 37.54 26.69 -5.50
N CYS A 323 36.72 26.29 -6.46
CA CYS A 323 35.28 26.51 -6.46
C CYS A 323 34.60 25.67 -5.37
N MET A 324 33.57 26.24 -4.73
CA MET A 324 32.79 25.60 -3.66
C MET A 324 31.28 25.60 -3.97
N CYS A 325 30.89 25.80 -5.23
CA CYS A 325 29.47 25.84 -5.64
C CYS A 325 28.72 24.55 -5.32
N TRP A 326 29.42 23.43 -5.25
CA TRP A 326 28.86 22.12 -4.89
C TRP A 326 28.43 22.02 -3.41
N VAL A 327 28.97 22.84 -2.51
CA VAL A 327 28.71 22.72 -1.06
C VAL A 327 27.24 22.95 -0.72
N GLY A 328 26.58 23.92 -1.38
CA GLY A 328 25.17 24.24 -1.15
C GLY A 328 24.24 23.07 -1.50
N PRO A 329 24.26 22.57 -2.75
CA PRO A 329 23.48 21.40 -3.16
C PRO A 329 23.68 20.18 -2.25
N TYR A 330 24.92 19.89 -1.86
CA TYR A 330 25.22 18.75 -1.00
C TYR A 330 24.65 18.90 0.42
N LEU A 331 24.65 20.11 0.99
CA LEU A 331 24.02 20.36 2.29
C LEU A 331 22.50 20.19 2.22
N HIS A 332 21.89 20.58 1.10
CA HIS A 332 20.45 20.39 0.87
C HIS A 332 20.12 18.90 0.77
N GLU A 333 20.82 18.14 -0.07
CA GLU A 333 20.62 16.69 -0.21
C GLU A 333 20.85 15.95 1.11
N ALA A 334 21.85 16.36 1.90
CA ALA A 334 22.10 15.80 3.22
C ALA A 334 20.93 15.99 4.20
N ALA A 335 20.30 17.17 4.17
CA ALA A 335 19.15 17.47 5.02
C ALA A 335 17.92 16.67 4.58
N GLU A 336 17.66 16.63 3.28
CA GLU A 336 16.55 15.87 2.71
C GLU A 336 16.69 14.38 3.04
N ASP A 337 17.88 13.81 2.84
CA ASP A 337 18.11 12.39 3.11
C ASP A 337 17.98 12.05 4.60
N TYR A 338 18.54 12.89 5.47
CA TYR A 338 18.43 12.73 6.91
C TYR A 338 16.97 12.75 7.38
N CYS A 339 16.14 13.61 6.79
CA CYS A 339 14.72 13.68 7.07
C CYS A 339 13.96 12.46 6.60
N ASN A 340 14.25 11.98 5.38
CA ASN A 340 13.62 10.79 4.84
C ASN A 340 13.90 9.56 5.72
N VAL A 341 15.14 9.40 6.19
CA VAL A 341 15.51 8.28 7.07
C VAL A 341 14.88 8.40 8.47
N ARG A 342 14.65 9.63 8.97
CA ARG A 342 14.08 9.87 10.31
C ARG A 342 12.59 10.20 10.33
N ALA A 343 11.88 10.17 9.19
CA ALA A 343 10.46 10.49 9.12
C ALA A 343 9.61 9.65 10.09
N ASP A 344 10.03 8.40 10.35
CA ASP A 344 9.35 7.49 11.27
C ASP A 344 9.67 7.74 12.76
N ALA A 345 10.74 8.48 13.06
CA ALA A 345 11.14 8.84 14.42
C ALA A 345 10.42 10.14 14.83
N SER A 346 9.25 10.01 15.46
CA SER A 346 8.25 11.06 15.76
C SER A 346 8.68 12.24 16.66
N GLY A 347 9.86 12.82 16.47
CA GLY A 347 10.37 13.92 17.30
C GLY A 347 11.57 14.69 16.75
N SER A 348 12.18 14.29 15.63
CA SER A 348 13.17 15.15 14.96
C SER A 348 12.45 16.03 13.93
N GLY A 349 12.24 17.30 14.29
CA GLY A 349 11.72 18.28 13.33
C GLY A 349 12.63 18.38 12.10
N GLU A 350 12.03 18.43 10.92
CA GLU A 350 12.71 18.69 9.65
C GLU A 350 13.58 19.98 9.77
N PRO A 351 14.86 19.95 9.35
CA PRO A 351 15.70 21.14 9.33
C PRO A 351 15.00 22.21 8.51
N SER A 352 14.59 23.30 9.16
CA SER A 352 13.96 24.41 8.45
C SER A 352 14.89 24.94 7.34
N LEU A 353 14.33 25.47 6.25
CA LEU A 353 15.09 26.16 5.21
C LEU A 353 16.04 27.24 5.78
N ARG A 354 15.62 27.90 6.88
CA ARG A 354 16.44 28.86 7.62
C ARG A 354 17.66 28.22 8.29
N SER A 355 17.52 26.99 8.81
CA SER A 355 18.63 26.20 9.36
C SER A 355 19.61 25.81 8.26
N MET A 356 19.12 25.36 7.09
CA MET A 356 19.95 25.08 5.91
C MET A 356 20.73 26.32 5.46
N PHE A 357 20.05 27.46 5.31
CA PHE A 357 20.70 28.73 4.92
C PHE A 357 21.73 29.20 5.95
N ARG A 358 21.44 29.07 7.25
CA ARG A 358 22.41 29.38 8.32
C ARG A 358 23.63 28.46 8.25
N ALA A 359 23.44 27.16 8.07
CA ALA A 359 24.54 26.20 7.92
C ALA A 359 25.39 26.54 6.69
N PHE A 360 24.76 26.88 5.56
CA PHE A 360 25.45 27.34 4.36
C PHE A 360 26.27 28.62 4.61
N LEU A 361 25.68 29.64 5.24
CA LEU A 361 26.41 30.88 5.57
C LEU A 361 27.59 30.61 6.53
N GLN A 362 27.43 29.69 7.48
CA GLN A 362 28.53 29.28 8.36
C GLN A 362 29.65 28.57 7.61
N CYS A 363 29.33 27.77 6.57
CA CYS A 363 30.34 27.19 5.68
C CYS A 363 31.13 28.26 4.93
N MET A 364 30.47 29.38 4.60
CA MET A 364 31.03 30.48 3.82
C MET A 364 31.67 31.59 4.66
N ASN A 365 31.55 31.54 5.99
CA ASN A 365 32.26 32.48 6.87
C ASN A 365 33.78 32.29 6.74
N GLY A 366 34.48 33.35 6.32
CA GLY A 366 35.93 33.33 6.01
C GLY A 366 36.27 33.22 4.52
N VAL A 367 35.32 33.39 3.59
CA VAL A 367 35.59 33.48 2.13
C VAL A 367 36.25 34.80 1.73
N ALA A 368 36.24 35.82 2.60
CA ALA A 368 36.93 37.09 2.34
C ALA A 368 38.44 36.90 2.04
N ASP A 369 39.06 35.84 2.57
CA ASP A 369 40.48 35.52 2.39
C ASP A 369 40.81 34.77 1.08
N MET A 370 39.82 34.42 0.24
CA MET A 370 40.08 33.80 -1.08
C MET A 370 40.23 34.81 -2.22
N ARG A 371 40.23 36.12 -1.93
CA ARG A 371 40.46 37.18 -2.92
C ARG A 371 41.93 37.44 -3.24
N ASP A 372 42.88 36.76 -2.59
CA ASP A 372 44.30 37.00 -2.82
C ASP A 372 45.02 35.83 -3.51
N VAL A 373 45.98 36.22 -4.34
CA VAL A 373 46.96 35.41 -5.11
C VAL A 373 46.51 34.95 -6.51
N SER A 374 46.16 35.89 -7.39
CA SER A 374 46.69 35.97 -8.77
C SER A 374 46.26 37.24 -9.51
N SER A 375 46.40 38.39 -8.86
CA SER A 375 46.29 39.70 -9.52
C SER A 375 47.64 40.41 -9.55
N ASP A 376 48.69 39.69 -9.94
CA ASP A 376 49.89 40.33 -10.49
C ASP A 376 49.73 40.35 -12.02
N HIS A 377 49.68 41.57 -12.57
CA HIS A 377 49.40 41.93 -13.97
C HIS A 377 47.95 41.79 -14.44
N MET A 378 47.20 42.87 -14.27
CA MET A 378 46.53 43.56 -15.39
C MET A 378 46.29 45.02 -14.97
N ASP A 379 47.19 45.91 -15.40
CA ASP A 379 46.94 47.34 -15.46
C ASP A 379 45.81 47.58 -16.46
N ILE A 380 44.58 47.74 -15.99
CA ILE A 380 43.51 48.38 -16.76
C ILE A 380 42.83 49.40 -15.84
N HIS A 381 43.19 50.66 -16.11
CA HIS A 381 42.47 51.85 -15.70
C HIS A 381 40.98 51.77 -16.11
N ASP A 382 40.13 52.39 -15.29
CA ASP A 382 38.73 52.75 -15.54
C ASP A 382 37.65 51.66 -15.44
N ALA A 383 37.10 51.50 -14.24
CA ALA A 383 35.68 51.25 -13.99
C ALA A 383 35.31 51.48 -12.52
N GLU A 384 35.33 52.75 -12.09
CA GLU A 384 34.68 53.18 -10.85
C GLU A 384 33.16 53.27 -11.13
N VAL A 385 32.45 52.14 -10.99
CA VAL A 385 30.99 52.09 -11.06
C VAL A 385 30.43 51.61 -9.71
N VAL A 386 30.22 52.61 -8.85
CA VAL A 386 29.06 52.82 -7.96
C VAL A 386 28.41 51.57 -7.37
N LEU A 387 28.84 51.20 -6.16
CA LEU A 387 28.06 50.40 -5.20
C LEU A 387 27.99 51.11 -3.84
N SER A 388 27.72 52.42 -3.89
CA SER A 388 27.64 53.31 -2.73
C SER A 388 26.42 54.22 -2.77
N HIS A 389 25.23 53.75 -3.18
CA HIS A 389 23.98 54.50 -2.95
C HIS A 389 22.77 53.54 -2.87
N LEU A 390 22.55 52.98 -1.68
CA LEU A 390 21.22 52.61 -1.21
C LEU A 390 21.07 53.12 0.22
N GLN A 391 20.97 54.45 0.35
CA GLN A 391 20.24 55.06 1.45
C GLN A 391 18.82 55.35 0.96
N PRO A 392 17.78 54.98 1.72
CA PRO A 392 16.41 55.28 1.36
C PRO A 392 16.14 56.76 1.63
N THR A 393 15.79 57.51 0.59
CA THR A 393 15.22 58.85 0.74
C THR A 393 13.75 58.71 1.13
N VAL A 394 13.44 59.32 2.27
CA VAL A 394 12.11 59.63 2.77
C VAL A 394 11.56 60.80 1.97
N ASP A 395 10.35 60.64 1.42
CA ASP A 395 9.33 61.67 1.14
C ASP A 395 8.01 60.87 1.13
N GLU A 396 7.28 60.79 2.26
CA GLU A 396 6.15 61.67 2.61
C GLU A 396 5.02 61.61 1.55
N ASP A 397 4.07 60.67 1.70
CA ASP A 397 2.67 60.99 2.06
C ASP A 397 1.74 59.76 2.08
N ASP A 398 0.94 59.71 3.16
CA ASP A 398 -0.37 59.09 3.41
C ASP A 398 -0.60 57.56 3.52
N ASP A 399 -0.89 57.19 4.78
CA ASP A 399 -2.03 56.40 5.26
C ASP A 399 -2.09 54.88 5.04
N ASN A 400 -1.53 54.11 6.00
CA ASN A 400 -2.34 53.44 7.04
C ASN A 400 -1.49 52.53 7.96
N GLU A 401 -1.28 53.06 9.16
CA GLU A 401 -1.36 52.45 10.49
C GLU A 401 -1.66 50.94 10.59
N LEU A 402 -0.66 50.14 10.99
CA LEU A 402 -0.82 49.00 11.91
C LEU A 402 0.49 48.78 12.70
N GLY A 403 0.43 49.17 13.99
CA GLY A 403 1.56 49.18 14.91
C GLY A 403 1.94 47.80 15.45
N TYR A 404 3.23 47.49 15.40
CA TYR A 404 3.87 46.54 16.31
C TYR A 404 4.53 47.30 17.46
N VAL A 405 4.05 47.04 18.67
CA VAL A 405 4.62 47.54 19.94
C VAL A 405 5.76 46.61 20.36
N THR A 406 6.98 47.15 20.40
CA THR A 406 8.10 46.60 21.16
C THR A 406 8.13 47.24 22.55
N PRO A 407 8.16 46.48 23.65
CA PRO A 407 8.21 47.06 25.00
C PRO A 407 9.66 47.34 25.43
N GLU A 408 9.91 48.57 25.86
CA GLU A 408 11.11 48.97 26.61
C GLU A 408 10.79 49.19 28.12
N PRO A 409 11.81 49.09 29.00
CA PRO A 409 11.66 48.81 30.42
C PRO A 409 11.46 50.08 31.25
N ARG A 410 10.68 50.00 32.33
CA ARG A 410 10.70 51.01 33.39
C ARG A 410 10.75 50.43 34.80
N ALA A 411 11.67 51.03 35.56
CA ALA A 411 12.07 50.71 36.90
C ALA A 411 10.98 50.94 37.96
N ALA A 412 11.15 50.25 39.08
CA ALA A 412 10.38 50.33 40.31
C ALA A 412 10.34 51.74 40.94
N PRO A 413 9.37 51.94 41.84
CA PRO A 413 9.70 52.54 43.12
C PRO A 413 9.18 51.74 44.32
N VAL A 414 9.96 51.86 45.39
CA VAL A 414 9.76 51.38 46.76
C VAL A 414 8.86 52.35 47.52
N ILE A 415 7.87 51.86 48.29
CA ILE A 415 7.40 52.48 49.55
C ILE A 415 7.02 51.35 50.53
N GLU A 416 7.65 51.37 51.70
CA GLU A 416 7.33 50.59 52.90
C GLU A 416 6.19 51.21 53.72
N GLN A 417 5.35 50.40 54.39
CA GLN A 417 5.02 50.55 55.82
C GLN A 417 4.13 49.41 56.37
N SER A 418 4.76 48.51 57.13
CA SER A 418 4.44 48.01 58.49
C SER A 418 3.02 47.71 59.03
N LEU A 419 2.94 46.50 59.64
CA LEU A 419 2.19 46.05 60.85
C LEU A 419 0.66 45.88 60.68
N GLN A 420 -0.06 44.88 61.21
CA GLN A 420 0.13 43.99 62.37
C GLN A 420 -0.88 42.80 62.30
N ALA A 421 -0.68 41.81 63.17
CA ALA A 421 -1.38 40.52 63.27
C ALA A 421 -2.85 40.58 63.77
N ASP A 422 -3.68 39.58 63.42
CA ASP A 422 -4.33 38.64 64.36
C ASP A 422 -5.49 37.83 63.73
N GLY A 423 -5.62 36.56 64.19
CA GLY A 423 -6.93 35.95 64.46
C GLY A 423 -7.67 35.16 63.37
N THR A 424 -7.50 33.83 63.36
CA THR A 424 -8.58 32.85 63.05
C THR A 424 -9.74 32.94 64.06
N PRO A 425 -10.86 32.20 63.92
CA PRO A 425 -11.63 31.70 62.76
C PRO A 425 -13.13 32.09 62.89
N ILE A 426 -14.04 31.66 61.99
CA ILE A 426 -15.42 31.19 62.31
C ILE A 426 -16.13 30.71 61.02
N SER A 427 -16.81 29.58 61.19
CA SER A 427 -17.77 28.91 60.31
C SER A 427 -19.17 29.54 60.47
N THR A 428 -19.95 29.72 59.40
CA THR A 428 -21.36 29.23 59.30
C THR A 428 -22.13 29.73 58.05
N VAL A 429 -22.71 28.77 57.30
CA VAL A 429 -24.15 28.58 57.00
C VAL A 429 -24.98 29.65 56.21
N SER A 430 -25.40 29.21 55.01
CA SER A 430 -26.75 29.32 54.36
C SER A 430 -27.28 30.55 53.61
N ALA A 431 -28.11 30.17 52.61
CA ALA A 431 -29.31 30.80 52.02
C ALA A 431 -29.06 31.77 50.84
N VAL A 432 -29.46 31.45 49.59
CA VAL A 432 -30.81 31.24 48.99
C VAL A 432 -31.44 32.55 48.47
N VAL A 433 -31.83 32.49 47.17
CA VAL A 433 -32.70 33.37 46.34
C VAL A 433 -32.06 34.61 45.71
N GLY A 434 -32.19 34.70 44.38
CA GLY A 434 -31.97 35.90 43.58
C GLY A 434 -31.95 35.57 42.09
N ASP A 435 -33.06 35.84 41.41
CA ASP A 435 -33.47 35.44 40.07
C ASP A 435 -32.90 36.34 38.95
N GLU A 436 -33.14 35.92 37.70
CA GLU A 436 -33.25 36.70 36.44
C GLU A 436 -32.06 36.88 35.47
N HIS A 437 -32.23 36.23 34.30
CA HIS A 437 -32.00 36.67 32.92
C HIS A 437 -30.80 37.57 32.54
N GLU A 438 -29.90 37.05 31.70
CA GLU A 438 -29.67 37.61 30.35
C GLU A 438 -28.97 36.58 29.43
N ALA A 439 -29.54 36.36 28.26
CA ALA A 439 -29.00 35.52 27.20
C ALA A 439 -28.11 36.35 26.28
N THR A 440 -26.95 35.82 25.89
CA THR A 440 -26.07 36.39 24.86
C THR A 440 -25.71 35.30 23.84
N PRO A 441 -25.80 35.56 22.53
CA PRO A 441 -25.69 34.54 21.48
C PRO A 441 -24.23 34.17 21.16
N PRO A 442 -24.00 33.00 20.52
CA PRO A 442 -22.68 32.62 20.06
C PRO A 442 -22.32 33.31 18.73
N VAL A 443 -21.04 33.63 18.64
CA VAL A 443 -20.33 34.27 17.54
C VAL A 443 -20.30 33.37 16.30
N GLU A 444 -20.71 33.93 15.16
CA GLU A 444 -20.59 33.34 13.82
C GLU A 444 -19.11 33.16 13.46
N ALA A 445 -18.73 31.93 13.10
CA ALA A 445 -17.44 31.63 12.50
C ALA A 445 -17.56 31.72 10.97
N ALA A 446 -16.67 32.49 10.38
CA ALA A 446 -16.57 32.80 8.97
C ALA A 446 -16.30 31.56 8.10
N GLU A 447 -17.08 31.41 7.03
CA GLU A 447 -16.80 30.49 5.93
C GLU A 447 -15.63 30.99 5.09
N PHE A 448 -14.69 30.09 4.83
CA PHE A 448 -13.52 30.30 4.00
C PHE A 448 -13.91 30.10 2.54
N VAL A 449 -14.07 31.21 1.81
CA VAL A 449 -14.26 31.22 0.35
C VAL A 449 -12.90 31.08 -0.33
N LEU A 450 -12.65 29.93 -0.97
CA LEU A 450 -11.59 29.80 -1.97
C LEU A 450 -12.21 29.99 -3.36
N GLY A 451 -11.98 31.18 -3.91
CA GLY A 451 -12.09 31.42 -5.34
C GLY A 451 -10.88 30.88 -6.07
N SER A 452 -11.11 30.18 -7.18
CA SER A 452 -10.22 30.13 -8.33
C SER A 452 -11.04 29.71 -9.54
N GLY A 453 -11.35 30.71 -10.36
CA GLY A 453 -11.95 30.53 -11.67
C GLY A 453 -10.92 30.01 -12.68
N LEU A 454 -11.37 29.12 -13.54
CA LEU A 454 -10.90 28.99 -14.91
C LEU A 454 -12.16 28.94 -15.77
N GLU A 455 -12.41 30.03 -16.47
CA GLU A 455 -13.52 30.20 -17.41
C GLU A 455 -13.29 29.30 -18.64
N TYR A 456 -14.24 28.43 -18.93
CA TYR A 456 -14.48 27.88 -20.28
C TYR A 456 -15.86 28.36 -20.73
N PRO A 457 -16.06 28.72 -22.02
CA PRO A 457 -17.30 29.29 -22.49
C PRO A 457 -18.45 28.27 -22.45
N GLN A 458 -19.43 28.52 -21.59
CA GLN A 458 -20.72 27.82 -21.56
C GLN A 458 -21.51 28.14 -22.84
N ALA A 459 -21.71 27.11 -23.67
CA ALA A 459 -22.84 27.07 -24.59
C ALA A 459 -24.11 26.70 -23.80
N SER A 460 -25.17 27.49 -23.98
CA SER A 460 -26.45 27.36 -23.30
C SER A 460 -27.12 26.00 -23.55
N PRO A 461 -27.68 25.32 -22.53
CA PRO A 461 -28.63 24.25 -22.76
C PRO A 461 -30.04 24.85 -22.81
N HIS A 462 -30.67 24.74 -23.97
CA HIS A 462 -32.11 24.89 -24.08
C HIS A 462 -32.79 23.73 -23.33
N THR A 463 -33.43 24.04 -22.22
CA THR A 463 -34.39 23.17 -21.54
C THR A 463 -35.68 23.10 -22.37
N PRO A 464 -36.16 21.92 -22.81
CA PRO A 464 -37.55 21.77 -23.22
C PRO A 464 -38.39 21.45 -21.98
N GLN A 465 -39.32 22.36 -21.68
CA GLN A 465 -40.43 22.12 -20.77
C GLN A 465 -41.20 20.86 -21.17
N ALA A 466 -41.37 19.96 -20.20
CA ALA A 466 -42.35 18.88 -20.27
C ALA A 466 -43.76 19.48 -20.30
N MET A 467 -44.39 19.47 -21.48
CA MET A 467 -45.84 19.58 -21.60
C MET A 467 -46.43 18.18 -21.71
N SER A 468 -47.10 17.77 -20.65
CA SER A 468 -48.10 16.71 -20.63
C SER A 468 -49.10 16.94 -21.75
N THR A 469 -49.14 16.05 -22.73
CA THR A 469 -50.23 15.91 -23.69
C THR A 469 -50.69 14.46 -23.64
N ASP A 470 -51.98 14.29 -23.38
CA ASP A 470 -52.70 13.03 -23.47
C ASP A 470 -52.45 12.36 -24.83
N PRO A 471 -52.39 11.02 -24.91
CA PRO A 471 -52.28 10.34 -26.19
C PRO A 471 -53.62 10.50 -26.91
N ALA A 472 -53.68 11.43 -27.85
CA ALA A 472 -54.70 11.43 -28.87
C ALA A 472 -54.54 10.16 -29.69
N GLU A 473 -55.63 9.41 -29.79
CA GLU A 473 -55.84 8.32 -30.72
C GLU A 473 -55.68 8.85 -32.15
N ASP A 474 -54.45 8.84 -32.68
CA ASP A 474 -54.21 9.01 -34.11
C ASP A 474 -54.25 7.61 -34.73
N GLU A 475 -55.45 7.26 -35.20
CA GLU A 475 -55.70 6.16 -36.12
C GLU A 475 -54.93 6.45 -37.43
N HIS A 476 -53.63 6.15 -37.44
CA HIS A 476 -52.94 5.92 -38.69
C HIS A 476 -53.52 4.65 -39.32
N PRO A 477 -54.03 4.70 -40.56
CA PRO A 477 -54.46 3.49 -41.23
C PRO A 477 -53.24 2.59 -41.32
N GLY A 478 -53.34 1.41 -40.70
CA GLY A 478 -52.37 0.34 -40.85
C GLY A 478 -52.14 0.12 -42.34
N ILE A 479 -51.06 0.71 -42.85
CA ILE A 479 -50.45 0.23 -44.06
C ILE A 479 -49.79 -1.06 -43.60
N ASP A 480 -50.56 -2.15 -43.70
CA ASP A 480 -50.01 -3.49 -43.82
C ASP A 480 -49.15 -3.47 -45.10
N THR A 481 -47.93 -2.93 -45.00
CA THR A 481 -46.82 -3.34 -45.84
C THR A 481 -46.52 -4.76 -45.39
N GLU A 482 -47.37 -5.70 -45.83
CA GLU A 482 -46.88 -7.02 -46.17
C GLU A 482 -45.66 -6.75 -47.06
N GLU A 483 -44.46 -6.83 -46.48
CA GLU A 483 -43.21 -6.87 -47.22
C GLU A 483 -43.33 -8.08 -48.15
N HIS A 484 -43.85 -7.80 -49.34
CA HIS A 484 -43.83 -8.73 -50.44
C HIS A 484 -42.35 -8.80 -50.83
N CYS A 485 -41.62 -9.67 -50.14
CA CYS A 485 -40.32 -10.15 -50.57
C CYS A 485 -40.54 -10.70 -51.98
N VAL A 486 -40.24 -9.88 -52.98
CA VAL A 486 -40.28 -10.30 -54.37
C VAL A 486 -39.20 -11.36 -54.47
N ASP A 487 -39.60 -12.62 -54.55
CA ASP A 487 -38.70 -13.76 -54.64
C ASP A 487 -37.69 -13.51 -55.77
N GLU A 488 -36.42 -13.87 -55.55
CA GLU A 488 -35.30 -13.62 -56.46
C GLU A 488 -35.61 -14.14 -57.88
N GLU A 489 -36.39 -15.23 -57.96
CA GLU A 489 -36.93 -15.83 -59.18
C GLU A 489 -37.85 -14.88 -59.99
N THR A 490 -38.62 -14.03 -59.31
CA THR A 490 -39.51 -13.04 -59.94
C THR A 490 -38.73 -11.84 -60.47
N LEU A 491 -37.61 -11.50 -59.83
CA LEU A 491 -36.69 -10.45 -60.24
C LEU A 491 -35.86 -10.87 -61.46
N GLU A 492 -35.46 -12.15 -61.56
CA GLU A 492 -34.80 -12.69 -62.75
C GLU A 492 -35.72 -12.69 -63.98
N ASN A 493 -37.02 -12.84 -63.78
CA ASN A 493 -38.04 -12.79 -64.85
C ASN A 493 -38.32 -11.36 -65.38
N LEU A 494 -37.83 -10.31 -64.71
CA LEU A 494 -37.96 -8.91 -65.20
C LEU A 494 -36.93 -8.56 -66.29
N VAL A 495 -35.87 -9.36 -66.40
CA VAL A 495 -34.98 -9.31 -67.57
C VAL A 495 -35.61 -10.23 -68.61
N PRO A 496 -36.08 -9.71 -69.77
CA PRO A 496 -36.64 -10.57 -70.80
C PRO A 496 -35.62 -11.67 -71.12
N GLY A 497 -36.06 -12.94 -71.02
CA GLY A 497 -35.23 -14.12 -71.22
C GLY A 497 -34.69 -14.17 -72.66
N VAL A 498 -33.64 -13.40 -72.93
CA VAL A 498 -32.92 -13.42 -74.19
C VAL A 498 -31.93 -14.57 -74.10
N GLU A 499 -32.34 -15.75 -74.55
CA GLU A 499 -31.42 -16.84 -74.89
C GLU A 499 -30.70 -16.46 -76.20
N GLY A 500 -29.69 -15.59 -76.11
CA GLY A 500 -28.91 -15.14 -77.26
C GLY A 500 -27.87 -14.10 -76.89
N ASP A 501 -26.81 -13.98 -77.71
CA ASP A 501 -25.78 -12.95 -77.53
C ASP A 501 -26.45 -11.56 -77.65
N PRO A 502 -26.44 -10.70 -76.60
CA PRO A 502 -27.10 -9.40 -76.62
C PRO A 502 -26.57 -8.47 -77.73
N ARG A 503 -25.43 -8.81 -78.34
CA ARG A 503 -24.87 -8.12 -79.52
C ARG A 503 -25.65 -8.34 -80.81
N GLN A 504 -26.55 -9.33 -80.85
CA GLN A 504 -27.35 -9.67 -82.04
C GLN A 504 -28.81 -9.17 -81.94
N LEU A 505 -29.16 -8.49 -80.84
CA LEU A 505 -30.50 -7.95 -80.65
C LEU A 505 -30.77 -6.71 -81.52
N PRO A 506 -32.00 -6.55 -82.05
CA PRO A 506 -32.46 -5.28 -82.61
C PRO A 506 -32.35 -4.16 -81.58
N VAL A 507 -32.08 -2.92 -82.03
CA VAL A 507 -31.88 -1.76 -81.13
C VAL A 507 -33.06 -1.54 -80.17
N GLY A 508 -34.30 -1.79 -80.61
CA GLY A 508 -35.49 -1.68 -79.75
C GLY A 508 -35.47 -2.69 -78.59
N ASP A 509 -35.13 -3.94 -78.87
CA ASP A 509 -35.07 -5.02 -77.87
C ASP A 509 -33.86 -4.86 -76.94
N LEU A 510 -32.75 -4.32 -77.46
CA LEU A 510 -31.59 -3.95 -76.66
C LEU A 510 -31.91 -2.84 -75.65
N LEU A 511 -32.70 -1.83 -76.02
CA LEU A 511 -33.13 -0.77 -75.10
C LEU A 511 -34.07 -1.30 -74.02
N LEU A 512 -34.98 -2.22 -74.37
CA LEU A 512 -35.84 -2.92 -73.40
C LEU A 512 -35.03 -3.78 -72.42
N TYR A 513 -34.06 -4.55 -72.93
CA TYR A 513 -33.14 -5.35 -72.13
C TYR A 513 -32.30 -4.49 -71.17
N CYS A 514 -31.72 -3.39 -71.66
CA CYS A 514 -31.01 -2.43 -70.82
C CYS A 514 -31.91 -1.79 -69.76
N GLY A 515 -33.16 -1.46 -70.11
CA GLY A 515 -34.15 -0.94 -69.16
C GLY A 515 -34.47 -1.93 -68.04
N GLY A 516 -34.65 -3.22 -68.38
CA GLY A 516 -34.85 -4.30 -67.41
C GLY A 516 -33.65 -4.50 -66.49
N LEU A 517 -32.41 -4.47 -67.04
CA LEU A 517 -31.18 -4.55 -66.24
C LEU A 517 -31.03 -3.38 -65.26
N ILE A 518 -31.37 -2.16 -65.69
CA ILE A 518 -31.33 -0.98 -64.82
C ILE A 518 -32.36 -1.12 -63.69
N GLN A 519 -33.60 -1.52 -64.01
CA GLN A 519 -34.64 -1.74 -63.00
C GLN A 519 -34.26 -2.85 -62.01
N PHE A 520 -33.76 -3.98 -62.51
CA PHE A 520 -33.27 -5.07 -61.66
C PHE A 520 -32.16 -4.60 -60.72
N ARG A 521 -31.18 -3.86 -61.24
CA ARG A 521 -30.09 -3.30 -60.44
C ARG A 521 -30.60 -2.32 -59.38
N VAL A 522 -31.51 -1.42 -59.73
CA VAL A 522 -32.11 -0.46 -58.79
C VAL A 522 -32.87 -1.18 -57.68
N THR A 523 -33.68 -2.21 -58.00
CA THR A 523 -34.41 -2.98 -57.00
C THR A 523 -33.47 -3.75 -56.08
N LYS A 524 -32.41 -4.35 -56.62
CA LYS A 524 -31.38 -5.04 -55.84
C LYS A 524 -30.62 -4.09 -54.92
N GLU A 525 -30.24 -2.91 -55.41
CA GLU A 525 -29.58 -1.87 -54.61
C GLU A 525 -30.52 -1.33 -53.52
N LEU A 526 -31.81 -1.17 -53.80
CA LEU A 526 -32.81 -0.75 -52.83
C LEU A 526 -33.03 -1.81 -51.73
N GLN A 527 -33.10 -3.09 -52.10
CA GLN A 527 -33.23 -4.19 -51.13
C GLN A 527 -31.97 -4.31 -50.26
N ALA A 528 -30.78 -4.20 -50.84
CA ALA A 528 -29.53 -4.19 -50.10
C ALA A 528 -29.44 -2.98 -49.16
N ALA A 529 -29.90 -1.80 -49.59
CA ALA A 529 -30.00 -0.61 -48.75
C ALA A 529 -31.00 -0.81 -47.60
N GLY A 530 -32.17 -1.41 -47.87
CA GLY A 530 -33.18 -1.73 -46.85
C GLY A 530 -32.64 -2.68 -45.77
N GLN A 531 -31.95 -3.76 -46.18
CA GLN A 531 -31.29 -4.68 -45.24
C GLN A 531 -30.23 -3.97 -44.39
N ARG A 532 -29.44 -3.07 -45.01
CA ARG A 532 -28.43 -2.30 -44.29
C ARG A 532 -29.06 -1.32 -43.29
N ILE A 533 -30.16 -0.67 -43.64
CA ILE A 533 -30.91 0.21 -42.73
C ILE A 533 -31.45 -0.61 -41.55
N ALA A 534 -32.07 -1.76 -41.81
CA ALA A 534 -32.59 -2.63 -40.75
C ALA A 534 -31.50 -3.07 -39.76
N LEU A 535 -30.32 -3.48 -40.26
CA LEU A 535 -29.17 -3.85 -39.42
C LEU A 535 -28.66 -2.65 -38.59
N LEU A 536 -28.60 -1.45 -39.18
CA LEU A 536 -28.20 -0.25 -38.45
C LEU A 536 -29.21 0.15 -37.39
N THR A 537 -30.51 -0.02 -37.65
CA THR A 537 -31.58 0.23 -36.66
C THR A 537 -31.51 -0.77 -35.50
N GLU A 538 -31.25 -2.05 -35.77
CA GLU A 538 -31.04 -3.06 -34.73
C GLU A 538 -29.79 -2.76 -33.89
N GLU A 539 -28.69 -2.35 -34.54
CA GLU A 539 -27.47 -1.96 -33.84
C GLU A 539 -27.67 -0.69 -32.99
N GLN A 540 -28.42 0.30 -33.49
CA GLN A 540 -28.77 1.50 -32.74
C GLN A 540 -29.59 1.15 -31.48
N ALA A 541 -30.63 0.31 -31.61
CA ALA A 541 -31.43 -0.13 -30.47
C ALA A 541 -30.58 -0.88 -29.43
N ARG A 542 -29.67 -1.75 -29.88
CA ARG A 542 -28.73 -2.45 -28.99
C ARG A 542 -27.78 -1.49 -28.26
N LEU A 543 -27.31 -0.44 -28.92
CA LEU A 543 -26.44 0.58 -28.31
C LEU A 543 -27.21 1.44 -27.30
N GLU A 544 -28.47 1.79 -27.59
CA GLU A 544 -29.36 2.52 -26.67
C GLU A 544 -29.64 1.69 -25.40
N ASP A 545 -29.93 0.39 -25.54
CA ASP A 545 -30.10 -0.52 -24.40
C ASP A 545 -28.80 -0.63 -23.58
N SER A 546 -27.65 -0.75 -24.24
CA SER A 546 -26.36 -0.82 -23.56
C SER A 546 -26.04 0.49 -22.82
N LEU A 547 -26.38 1.65 -23.40
CA LEU A 547 -26.21 2.96 -22.76
C LEU A 547 -27.10 3.08 -21.52
N ALA A 548 -28.37 2.66 -21.61
CA ALA A 548 -29.29 2.66 -20.48
C ALA A 548 -28.80 1.76 -19.32
N GLU A 549 -28.22 0.60 -19.62
CA GLU A 549 -27.60 -0.26 -18.61
C GLU A 549 -26.37 0.39 -17.96
N HIS A 550 -25.53 1.08 -18.73
CA HIS A 550 -24.37 1.78 -18.19
C HIS A 550 -24.76 2.95 -17.28
N VAL A 551 -25.76 3.75 -17.67
CA VAL A 551 -26.29 4.85 -16.84
C VAL A 551 -26.83 4.32 -15.52
N LYS A 552 -27.60 3.21 -15.57
CA LYS A 552 -28.10 2.57 -14.34
C LYS A 552 -26.96 2.06 -13.45
N ALA A 553 -25.94 1.44 -14.03
CA ALA A 553 -24.78 0.97 -13.27
C ALA A 553 -23.99 2.13 -12.63
N GLU A 554 -23.91 3.28 -13.30
CA GLU A 554 -23.29 4.50 -12.76
C GLU A 554 -24.09 5.05 -11.57
N GLU A 555 -25.42 5.10 -11.66
CA GLU A 555 -26.30 5.49 -10.56
C GLU A 555 -26.16 4.56 -9.34
N ASP A 556 -26.13 3.25 -9.55
CA ASP A 556 -25.93 2.25 -8.49
C ASP A 556 -24.55 2.38 -7.82
N LEU A 557 -23.50 2.67 -8.62
CA LEU A 557 -22.15 2.91 -8.11
C LEU A 557 -22.09 4.19 -7.29
N LYS A 558 -22.75 5.26 -7.74
CA LYS A 558 -22.83 6.55 -7.04
C LYS A 558 -23.57 6.40 -5.71
N ALA A 559 -24.69 5.68 -5.69
CA ALA A 559 -25.41 5.39 -4.45
C ALA A 559 -24.55 4.57 -3.46
N THR A 560 -23.76 3.62 -3.96
CA THR A 560 -22.82 2.84 -3.15
C THR A 560 -21.70 3.73 -2.58
N LEU A 561 -21.17 4.66 -3.39
CA LEU A 561 -20.15 5.62 -2.97
C LEU A 561 -20.68 6.54 -1.87
N ASP A 562 -21.87 7.10 -2.04
CA ASP A 562 -22.51 7.96 -1.05
C ASP A 562 -22.75 7.22 0.28
N SER A 563 -23.18 5.96 0.22
CA SER A 563 -23.32 5.09 1.40
C SER A 563 -21.98 4.87 2.12
N ARG A 564 -20.88 4.65 1.38
CA ARG A 564 -19.54 4.47 1.95
C ARG A 564 -18.99 5.76 2.55
N LEU A 565 -19.26 6.91 1.94
CA LEU A 565 -18.88 8.21 2.49
C LEU A 565 -19.62 8.50 3.80
N ALA A 566 -20.89 8.12 3.91
CA ALA A 566 -21.64 8.21 5.17
C ALA A 566 -21.06 7.28 6.25
N GLU A 567 -20.74 6.01 5.92
CA GLU A 567 -20.06 5.09 6.85
C GLU A 567 -18.71 5.65 7.34
N PHE A 568 -17.94 6.28 6.44
CA PHE A 568 -16.66 6.88 6.78
C PHE A 568 -16.81 8.11 7.70
N ALA A 569 -17.80 8.96 7.43
CA ALA A 569 -18.11 10.10 8.28
C ALA A 569 -18.54 9.66 9.70
N ASP A 570 -19.31 8.58 9.80
CA ASP A 570 -19.70 7.98 11.08
C ASP A 570 -18.49 7.43 11.85
N PHE A 571 -17.58 6.75 11.14
CA PHE A 571 -16.33 6.24 11.71
C PHE A 571 -15.41 7.36 12.20
N GLN A 572 -15.28 8.45 11.43
CA GLN A 572 -14.48 9.62 11.82
C GLN A 572 -15.04 10.28 13.09
N ARG A 573 -16.36 10.39 13.22
CA ARG A 573 -17.01 10.90 14.45
C ARG A 573 -16.76 10.01 15.66
N ASP A 574 -16.73 8.68 15.50
CA ASP A 574 -16.40 7.75 16.59
C ASP A 574 -14.92 7.87 17.01
N LEU A 575 -14.00 8.07 16.06
CA LEU A 575 -12.59 8.35 16.36
C LEU A 575 -12.40 9.65 17.14
N GLU A 576 -13.03 10.74 16.71
CA GLU A 576 -12.97 12.03 17.41
C GLU A 576 -13.50 11.94 18.85
N LEU A 577 -14.57 11.17 19.05
CA LEU A 577 -15.12 10.91 20.39
C LEU A 577 -14.12 10.12 21.25
N LYS A 578 -13.50 9.07 20.70
CA LYS A 578 -12.47 8.28 21.40
C LYS A 578 -11.24 9.12 21.74
N ASP A 579 -10.80 10.00 20.84
CA ASP A 579 -9.68 10.91 21.09
C ASP A 579 -10.02 11.96 22.15
N GLY A 580 -11.26 12.43 22.19
CA GLY A 580 -11.76 13.25 23.30
C GLY A 580 -11.67 12.54 24.65
N LEU A 581 -12.12 11.29 24.72
CA LEU A 581 -12.05 10.47 25.93
C LEU A 581 -10.60 10.16 26.36
N LEU A 582 -9.69 9.95 25.40
CA LEU A 582 -8.27 9.75 25.69
C LEU A 582 -7.64 11.00 26.30
N ARG A 583 -7.89 12.18 25.74
CA ARG A 583 -7.42 13.46 26.29
C ARG A 583 -7.94 13.72 27.70
N GLU A 584 -9.21 13.41 27.96
CA GLU A 584 -9.78 13.53 29.32
C GLU A 584 -9.06 12.60 30.31
N LYS A 585 -8.81 11.34 29.92
CA LYS A 585 -8.07 10.39 30.74
C LYS A 585 -6.62 10.82 30.98
N GLU A 586 -5.95 11.38 29.99
CA GLU A 586 -4.59 11.91 30.13
C GLU A 586 -4.54 13.08 31.10
N ALA A 587 -5.52 14.00 31.02
CA ALA A 587 -5.66 15.10 31.97
C ALA A 587 -5.89 14.59 33.41
N LEU A 588 -6.73 13.57 33.58
CA LEU A 588 -6.96 12.92 34.87
C LEU A 588 -5.67 12.27 35.41
N ILE A 589 -4.92 11.56 34.56
CA ILE A 589 -3.63 10.96 34.93
C ILE A 589 -2.62 12.03 35.34
N ALA A 590 -2.57 13.16 34.63
CA ALA A 590 -1.69 14.28 34.98
C ALA A 590 -2.06 14.88 36.35
N ALA A 591 -3.36 15.10 36.61
CA ALA A 591 -3.85 15.58 37.90
C ALA A 591 -3.51 14.61 39.05
N LEU A 592 -3.70 13.29 38.84
CA LEU A 592 -3.33 12.27 39.82
C LEU A 592 -1.83 12.23 40.08
N LYS A 593 -0.99 12.34 39.04
CA LYS A 593 0.47 12.43 39.19
C LYS A 593 0.89 13.66 39.99
N GLN A 594 0.26 14.81 39.76
CA GLN A 594 0.52 16.02 40.54
C GLN A 594 0.10 15.85 42.00
N SER A 595 -1.07 15.27 42.25
CA SER A 595 -1.55 14.96 43.60
C SER A 595 -0.58 14.05 44.36
N LEU A 596 -0.09 12.99 43.72
CA LEU A 596 0.91 12.08 44.29
C LEU A 596 2.22 12.80 44.63
N ARG A 597 2.73 13.68 43.76
CA ARG A 597 3.93 14.49 44.06
C ARG A 597 3.75 15.36 45.29
N VAL A 598 2.60 16.02 45.43
CA VAL A 598 2.28 16.84 46.61
C VAL A 598 2.21 16.00 47.88
N GLN A 599 1.64 14.79 47.80
CA GLN A 599 1.61 13.84 48.93
C GLN A 599 3.01 13.36 49.30
N ASP A 600 3.87 13.03 48.34
CA ASP A 600 5.26 12.62 48.57
C ASP A 600 6.07 13.74 49.25
N GLU A 601 5.91 15.00 48.83
CA GLU A 601 6.54 16.14 49.49
C GLU A 601 6.05 16.32 50.93
N ARG A 602 4.76 16.11 51.18
CA ARG A 602 4.19 16.14 52.53
C ARG A 602 4.77 15.03 53.40
N ILE A 603 4.89 13.81 52.86
CA ILE A 603 5.50 12.67 53.56
C ILE A 603 6.96 13.00 53.91
N LYS A 604 7.76 13.50 52.96
CA LYS A 604 9.14 13.93 53.21
C LYS A 604 9.25 14.99 54.32
N LYS A 605 8.34 15.98 54.36
CA LYS A 605 8.29 17.00 55.42
C LYS A 605 7.94 16.40 56.78
N LEU A 606 7.01 15.45 56.83
CA LEU A 606 6.65 14.73 58.06
C LEU A 606 7.81 13.86 58.55
N GLU A 607 8.47 13.11 57.66
CA GLU A 607 9.66 12.32 57.98
C GLU A 607 10.80 13.18 58.54
N ALA A 608 11.05 14.36 57.96
CA ALA A 608 12.06 15.29 58.45
C ALA A 608 11.72 15.80 59.87
N THR A 609 10.43 16.07 60.13
CA THR A 609 9.94 16.51 61.45
C THR A 609 10.09 15.40 62.50
N VAL A 610 9.75 14.16 62.15
CA VAL A 610 9.93 12.99 63.01
C VAL A 610 11.41 12.81 63.35
N ARG A 611 12.31 12.82 62.36
CA ARG A 611 13.76 12.72 62.60
C ARG A 611 14.29 13.85 63.49
N GLN A 612 13.78 15.07 63.33
CA GLN A 612 14.16 16.19 64.19
C GLN A 612 13.72 15.97 65.64
N GLN A 613 12.50 15.46 65.85
CA GLN A 613 11.99 15.13 67.18
C GLN A 613 12.76 13.98 67.83
N GLU A 614 13.06 12.92 67.08
CA GLU A 614 13.91 11.81 67.52
C GLU A 614 15.30 12.31 67.95
N GLY A 615 15.92 13.18 67.15
CA GLY A 615 17.21 13.80 67.48
C GLY A 615 17.15 14.63 68.77
N ARG A 616 16.08 15.41 68.98
CA ARG A 616 15.87 16.16 70.24
C ARG A 616 15.68 15.24 71.44
N LEU A 617 14.97 14.12 71.27
CA LEU A 617 14.76 13.13 72.34
C LEU A 617 16.06 12.42 72.70
N LEU A 618 16.86 12.01 71.71
CA LEU A 618 18.18 11.42 71.93
C LEU A 618 19.13 12.39 72.66
N GLU A 619 19.13 13.66 72.27
CA GLU A 619 19.96 14.68 72.94
C GLU A 619 19.50 14.94 74.38
N LYS A 620 18.20 14.98 74.64
CA LYS A 620 17.66 15.05 76.02
C LYS A 620 18.05 13.83 76.83
N LYS A 621 17.96 12.62 76.25
CA LYS A 621 18.37 11.37 76.88
C LYS A 621 19.87 11.40 77.21
N ARG A 622 20.72 11.84 76.28
CA ARG A 622 22.17 12.00 76.50
C ARG A 622 22.47 12.95 77.66
N LYS A 623 21.87 14.16 77.66
CA LYS A 623 22.03 15.13 78.75
C LYS A 623 21.55 14.60 80.09
N ALA A 624 20.45 13.84 80.11
CA ALA A 624 19.96 13.19 81.32
C ALA A 624 20.95 12.13 81.84
N MET A 625 21.53 11.31 80.95
CA MET A 625 22.56 10.33 81.33
C MET A 625 23.83 11.02 81.85
N GLU A 626 24.32 12.08 81.18
CA GLU A 626 25.48 12.85 81.66
C GLU A 626 25.22 13.53 83.01
N ALA A 627 23.99 14.01 83.25
CA ALA A 627 23.61 14.57 84.54
C ALA A 627 23.59 13.50 85.64
N ILE A 628 23.11 12.28 85.32
CA ILE A 628 23.18 11.13 86.23
C ILE A 628 24.65 10.78 86.51
N GLU A 629 25.50 10.68 85.49
CA GLU A 629 26.93 10.38 85.64
C GLU A 629 27.65 11.43 86.51
N LYS A 630 27.34 12.72 86.34
CA LYS A 630 27.87 13.79 87.20
C LYS A 630 27.34 13.77 88.64
N LEU A 631 26.14 13.25 88.87
CA LEU A 631 25.55 13.14 90.21
C LEU A 631 26.03 11.90 90.97
N PHE A 632 26.50 10.87 90.27
CA PHE A 632 26.90 9.59 90.86
C PHE A 632 28.39 9.21 90.64
N GLY A 633 29.15 9.98 89.86
CA GLY A 633 30.58 9.76 89.58
C GLY A 633 31.50 10.62 90.45
N GLY A 634 31.76 10.18 91.68
CA GLY A 634 32.91 10.59 92.50
C GLY A 634 34.07 9.60 92.32
N PRO A 635 35.32 10.02 92.57
CA PRO A 635 36.52 9.38 92.04
C PRO A 635 36.91 8.14 92.86
N ASP A 636 37.36 7.07 92.22
CA ASP A 636 38.36 6.20 92.82
C ASP A 636 39.15 5.36 91.80
N GLU A 637 40.46 5.42 92.05
CA GLU A 637 41.56 4.49 91.87
C GLU A 637 41.43 3.24 90.99
N ALA A 638 42.52 3.08 90.23
CA ALA A 638 43.10 1.88 89.62
C ALA A 638 42.77 0.52 90.28
N GLN A 639 42.54 -0.51 89.46
CA GLN A 639 43.34 -1.76 89.52
C GLN A 639 43.06 -2.71 88.34
N ASN A 640 44.14 -3.38 87.95
CA ASN A 640 44.27 -4.46 86.97
C ASN A 640 43.33 -5.66 87.22
N THR A 641 42.96 -6.34 86.14
CA THR A 641 43.05 -7.81 85.88
C THR A 641 42.44 -8.04 84.48
N GLU A 642 43.23 -8.31 83.45
CA GLU A 642 43.66 -9.65 83.00
C GLU A 642 42.51 -10.61 82.65
N ASP A 643 42.45 -10.87 81.34
CA ASP A 643 42.29 -12.15 80.64
C ASP A 643 40.98 -12.95 80.57
N GLU A 644 40.83 -13.43 79.33
CA GLU A 644 40.15 -14.62 78.81
C GLU A 644 38.66 -14.56 78.38
N GLU A 645 38.50 -14.72 77.06
CA GLU A 645 37.59 -15.63 76.34
C GLU A 645 36.14 -15.77 76.85
N ASP A 646 35.16 -15.35 76.04
CA ASP A 646 34.54 -16.28 75.09
C ASP A 646 33.38 -15.63 74.29
N GLN A 647 33.32 -16.06 73.03
CA GLN A 647 32.17 -16.21 72.14
C GLN A 647 30.81 -15.67 72.62
N LEU A 648 30.18 -14.82 71.79
CA LEU A 648 28.78 -14.97 71.36
C LEU A 648 28.49 -13.99 70.20
N GLU A 649 28.29 -14.58 69.02
CA GLU A 649 27.65 -13.96 67.87
C GLU A 649 26.21 -13.56 68.22
N GLU A 650 25.82 -12.29 68.03
CA GLU A 650 24.40 -11.93 68.01
C GLU A 650 24.10 -10.88 66.93
N GLU A 651 23.57 -11.41 65.83
CA GLU A 651 22.47 -10.92 65.01
C GLU A 651 22.29 -9.39 64.85
N ARG A 652 22.78 -8.88 63.71
CA ARG A 652 22.15 -7.73 63.05
C ARG A 652 21.18 -8.23 61.96
N PRO A 653 19.92 -7.75 61.92
CA PRO A 653 18.96 -8.17 60.91
C PRO A 653 19.30 -7.54 59.54
N PRO A 654 19.19 -8.29 58.43
CA PRO A 654 19.44 -7.75 57.10
C PRO A 654 18.22 -6.96 56.60
N ARG A 655 18.43 -5.69 56.24
CA ARG A 655 17.50 -4.92 55.41
C ARG A 655 17.48 -5.53 54.00
N LYS A 656 16.40 -6.25 53.66
CA LYS A 656 16.11 -6.72 52.30
C LYS A 656 15.77 -5.53 51.39
N LEU A 657 16.66 -5.24 50.45
CA LEU A 657 16.35 -4.55 49.21
C LEU A 657 15.54 -5.51 48.32
N LEU A 658 14.27 -5.19 48.08
CA LEU A 658 13.46 -5.83 47.03
C LEU A 658 14.02 -5.42 45.67
N ARG A 659 14.75 -6.34 45.04
CA ARG A 659 15.05 -6.33 43.61
C ARG A 659 14.06 -7.29 42.95
N THR A 660 13.15 -6.76 42.13
CA THR A 660 12.29 -7.54 41.25
C THR A 660 13.15 -8.14 40.14
N ALA A 661 13.36 -9.45 40.19
CA ALA A 661 13.86 -10.23 39.06
C ALA A 661 12.71 -11.13 38.58
N ASN A 662 12.37 -10.96 37.30
CA ASN A 662 11.50 -11.84 36.54
C ASN A 662 12.09 -13.25 36.55
N GLY A 663 11.32 -14.21 37.07
CA GLY A 663 11.59 -15.63 37.00
C GLY A 663 10.57 -16.31 36.09
N THR A 664 11.06 -16.76 34.95
CA THR A 664 10.59 -17.94 34.22
C THR A 664 10.04 -19.03 35.15
N SER A 665 8.85 -19.55 34.83
CA SER A 665 8.35 -20.81 35.36
C SER A 665 7.61 -21.55 34.25
N SER A 666 8.28 -22.58 33.73
CA SER A 666 7.63 -23.78 33.24
C SER A 666 7.21 -24.59 34.47
N GLN A 667 5.96 -25.04 34.56
CA GLN A 667 5.67 -26.39 35.04
C GLN A 667 4.24 -26.85 34.68
N PRO A 668 4.02 -28.18 34.53
CA PRO A 668 2.77 -28.80 34.15
C PRO A 668 1.92 -29.22 35.38
N GLY A 669 0.66 -29.60 35.12
CA GLY A 669 -0.02 -30.64 35.89
C GLY A 669 -1.06 -30.20 36.91
N SER A 670 -2.34 -30.37 36.52
CA SER A 670 -3.53 -30.61 37.37
C SER A 670 -3.29 -31.76 38.39
N PRO A 671 -4.15 -32.04 39.42
CA PRO A 671 -5.60 -31.74 39.48
C PRO A 671 -6.26 -31.48 40.86
N SER A 672 -7.55 -31.10 40.76
CA SER A 672 -8.71 -31.52 41.59
C SER A 672 -9.01 -30.95 42.99
N THR A 673 -10.31 -30.65 43.10
CA THR A 673 -11.26 -30.83 44.23
C THR A 673 -11.42 -29.77 45.33
N LEU A 674 -12.63 -29.17 45.28
CA LEU A 674 -13.64 -29.01 46.35
C LEU A 674 -13.21 -28.37 47.69
N LEU A 675 -13.85 -27.24 48.04
CA LEU A 675 -14.83 -27.13 49.15
C LEU A 675 -15.16 -25.66 49.46
N THR A 676 -16.46 -25.35 49.44
CA THR A 676 -17.08 -24.16 50.08
C THR A 676 -16.88 -24.16 51.60
N PRO A 677 -16.99 -23.00 52.29
CA PRO A 677 -18.25 -22.74 53.00
C PRO A 677 -18.73 -21.26 53.09
N ARG A 678 -20.05 -21.13 52.98
CA ARG A 678 -21.02 -20.19 53.60
C ARG A 678 -20.53 -19.09 54.58
N ARG A 679 -21.06 -17.86 54.41
CA ARG A 679 -21.87 -17.15 55.44
C ARG A 679 -22.67 -15.92 54.92
N LYS A 680 -23.99 -15.94 55.22
CA LYS A 680 -25.01 -14.90 55.56
C LYS A 680 -24.78 -13.45 55.08
N VAL A 681 -25.61 -12.90 54.17
CA VAL A 681 -26.97 -12.28 54.31
C VAL A 681 -27.03 -11.06 55.24
N VAL A 682 -27.23 -9.85 54.65
CA VAL A 682 -28.18 -8.80 55.08
C VAL A 682 -28.59 -7.89 53.89
N ASN A 683 -29.90 -7.85 53.62
CA ASN A 683 -30.81 -6.84 53.04
C ASN A 683 -30.38 -5.84 51.92
N GLY A 684 -30.94 -6.07 50.72
CA GLY A 684 -32.11 -5.35 50.16
C GLY A 684 -32.01 -3.84 49.84
N VAL A 685 -32.13 -3.49 48.55
CA VAL A 685 -33.03 -2.45 47.97
C VAL A 685 -33.21 -2.76 46.47
N ALA A 686 -34.44 -2.57 45.98
CA ALA A 686 -34.94 -2.93 44.65
C ALA A 686 -34.78 -1.82 43.59
N THR A 687 -34.85 -2.24 42.30
CA THR A 687 -35.32 -1.59 41.04
C THR A 687 -34.34 -1.78 39.86
N PRO A 688 -34.78 -1.68 38.59
CA PRO A 688 -35.70 -2.59 37.92
C PRO A 688 -35.14 -3.16 36.59
N VAL A 689 -35.84 -4.20 36.12
CA VAL A 689 -35.69 -4.93 34.86
C VAL A 689 -35.80 -3.99 33.65
N ARG A 690 -34.84 -4.07 32.72
CA ARG A 690 -35.01 -3.64 31.32
C ARG A 690 -34.74 -4.82 30.40
N SER A 691 -35.80 -5.23 29.70
CA SER A 691 -35.86 -6.27 28.69
C SER A 691 -35.07 -5.89 27.45
N SER A 692 -34.07 -6.70 27.09
CA SER A 692 -33.46 -6.70 25.75
C SER A 692 -34.33 -7.54 24.82
N GLY A 693 -35.15 -6.88 24.01
CA GLY A 693 -35.85 -7.49 22.89
C GLY A 693 -34.95 -7.56 21.65
N SER A 694 -34.79 -8.75 21.09
CA SER A 694 -34.33 -8.97 19.71
C SER A 694 -35.35 -8.48 18.69
N PRO A 695 -34.88 -8.11 17.49
CA PRO A 695 -35.56 -8.47 16.25
C PRO A 695 -34.58 -9.28 15.36
N ARG A 696 -34.85 -10.55 15.08
CA ARG A 696 -35.66 -11.08 13.97
C ARG A 696 -35.19 -10.62 12.57
N ASN A 697 -34.52 -11.58 11.94
CA ASN A 697 -34.35 -11.84 10.51
C ASN A 697 -35.48 -11.30 9.62
N LEU A 698 -35.09 -10.61 8.55
CA LEU A 698 -35.84 -10.55 7.31
C LEU A 698 -34.93 -11.02 6.17
N LEU A 699 -35.37 -12.12 5.55
CA LEU A 699 -34.89 -12.65 4.29
C LEU A 699 -35.20 -11.64 3.18
N SER A 700 -34.21 -11.33 2.34
CA SER A 700 -34.44 -10.72 1.03
C SER A 700 -33.73 -11.55 -0.04
N SER A 701 -34.55 -12.15 -0.87
CA SER A 701 -34.24 -12.85 -2.12
C SER A 701 -33.70 -11.87 -3.17
N VAL A 702 -32.50 -12.11 -3.69
CA VAL A 702 -31.96 -11.41 -4.86
C VAL A 702 -32.07 -12.33 -6.08
N PRO A 703 -32.66 -11.86 -7.21
CA PRO A 703 -32.75 -12.62 -8.43
C PRO A 703 -31.42 -12.59 -9.21
N ALA A 704 -31.04 -13.74 -9.75
CA ALA A 704 -29.94 -13.91 -10.68
C ALA A 704 -30.26 -13.23 -12.03
N SER A 705 -29.24 -12.60 -12.65
CA SER A 705 -29.27 -12.15 -14.04
C SER A 705 -27.85 -12.31 -14.61
N ARG A 706 -27.68 -13.28 -15.53
CA ARG A 706 -27.71 -13.16 -17.00
C ARG A 706 -26.40 -12.62 -17.57
N GLN A 707 -25.68 -13.54 -18.20
CA GLN A 707 -24.46 -13.37 -18.98
C GLN A 707 -24.70 -12.47 -20.21
N LYS A 708 -23.75 -11.57 -20.50
CA LYS A 708 -23.65 -10.85 -21.78
C LYS A 708 -22.64 -11.53 -22.73
N PRO A 709 -22.84 -11.43 -24.06
CA PRO A 709 -22.03 -12.10 -25.08
C PRO A 709 -20.72 -11.35 -25.38
N ARG A 710 -19.68 -12.11 -25.70
CA ARG A 710 -18.36 -11.63 -26.16
C ARG A 710 -18.41 -11.22 -27.63
N HIS A 711 -18.03 -9.98 -27.96
CA HIS A 711 -17.58 -9.60 -29.30
C HIS A 711 -16.05 -9.60 -29.36
N ALA A 712 -15.51 -10.35 -30.31
CA ALA A 712 -14.10 -10.38 -30.65
C ALA A 712 -13.75 -9.20 -31.56
N ILE A 713 -12.71 -8.45 -31.22
CA ILE A 713 -12.07 -7.46 -32.10
C ILE A 713 -10.70 -8.02 -32.49
N SER A 714 -10.53 -8.32 -33.78
CA SER A 714 -9.22 -8.58 -34.38
C SER A 714 -8.54 -7.26 -34.74
N PRO A 715 -7.22 -7.12 -34.58
CA PRO A 715 -6.44 -6.21 -35.41
C PRO A 715 -5.59 -7.02 -36.38
N ALA A 716 -5.95 -6.91 -37.66
CA ALA A 716 -5.02 -7.12 -38.77
C ALA A 716 -4.72 -5.74 -39.34
N TYR A 717 -3.46 -5.31 -39.36
CA TYR A 717 -2.84 -4.62 -40.49
C TYR A 717 -1.32 -4.59 -40.27
N THR A 718 -0.64 -5.25 -41.20
CA THR A 718 0.81 -5.25 -41.42
C THR A 718 1.18 -4.03 -42.24
N ASP A 719 2.17 -3.26 -41.77
CA ASP A 719 2.87 -2.28 -42.60
C ASP A 719 3.96 -2.97 -43.44
N GLN A 720 3.92 -2.71 -44.74
CA GLN A 720 5.04 -2.82 -45.68
C GLN A 720 5.42 -1.40 -46.09
N GLU A 721 6.61 -0.94 -45.70
CA GLU A 721 7.63 -0.30 -46.55
C GLU A 721 8.94 -0.15 -45.77
#